data_AF-A0A1G9B0Q3-F1
#
_entry.id   AF-A0A1G9B0Q3-F1
#
_cell.length_a   1.000
_cell.length_b   1.000
_cell.length_c   1.000
_cell.angle_alpha   90.00
_cell.angle_beta   90.00
_cell.angle_gamma   90.00
#
_symmetry.space_group_name_H-M   'P 1'
#
loop_
_entity.id
_entity.type
_entity.pdbx_description
1 polymer ?
#
loop_
_entity_poly.entity_id
_entity_poly.type
_entity_poly.pdbx_seq_one_letter_code
_entity_poly.pdbx_strand_id
1 'polypeptide(L)'
;MTTKLPPPHKETLVNRTPTPDGHPHPADRAPGAAPCSLTADPGALPRQKSGQAGAAAGVTGATGATGGAAATTPTGAATATASTAPTAVAAPSAAAAAAAVAERPWSVDEAGRPVQAPQQTEPAAFADELEHPDPAAAANAAGVENLLRCWIRERDLTPDPSGRVLRIALPASGLTLLVPVHYWSPTGWHRLGAPAFATAPTAAPPLDAVTLAALLSRETGTEAEQGPAEGGTPASGGAPDASGTPSTRGTTRTSGALLAPLAPSTSGADDRAPSAPAWRPVGDGSDLVGRVADSVRRTAEFLSVRRRAVSAARTPEIPAHPDAADLFLRAEQSLVLGHPLHPTPKSREGLSEAEAARYSPEAHGSFALHWMAVAPSALAADSAWTERGRTVPAEQLLTRLAGPAAKRAASAHAAEPADGYALLPLHPWQAGELAHRPEVAELLERGLIKDLGPLGDSWYPTSSVRTVYQPGAPAMLKLSLGLRITNSRRENLHKELHRGVEVHRLLRAGLAAEWQAAHPGFDIVRDPAWLAVVDADGAPVPGLDTVVRNNPFAPGDDVTCIAALVSPRPVRAADPPGRRTAPGAAPDAGAPMRSRLAELVGALAARTGRPRGAVAAEWFLRYLEQVVRPVLWLDGAAGIALEAHQQNTLVVLDPDGWPVGGRYRDNQGYYFRESRRTELSTRLPGIGVHSDTFVSDTVTDERFAYYLGINNVLGLIGAFGSQQLADERLLLAAFRRFLGECATGPAALRSPLPAQLLETPVLRCKANLLTRLHGLDELVGPVDTQSVYVTIANPLHSPRT
;
A
#
# COMPACT_ATOMS: atom_id res chain seq x y z
N MET A 1 -2.03 -30.76 48.39
CA MET A 1 -3.18 -31.24 49.20
C MET A 1 -4.46 -30.95 48.41
N THR A 2 -5.53 -31.73 48.64
CA THR A 2 -6.88 -31.55 48.07
C THR A 2 -7.61 -30.36 48.75
N THR A 3 -8.78 -29.81 48.35
CA THR A 3 -9.95 -30.21 47.51
C THR A 3 -10.53 -28.94 46.80
N LYS A 4 -11.56 -28.88 45.93
CA LYS A 4 -12.50 -29.83 45.28
C LYS A 4 -13.17 -29.21 44.02
N LEU A 5 -14.13 -29.96 43.44
CA LEU A 5 -15.17 -29.68 42.40
C LEU A 5 -16.45 -30.46 42.86
N PRO A 6 -17.65 -30.48 42.22
CA PRO A 6 -18.23 -29.75 41.07
C PRO A 6 -19.69 -29.18 41.39
N PRO A 7 -20.80 -29.31 40.60
CA PRO A 7 -21.26 -28.31 39.60
C PRO A 7 -22.80 -27.92 39.66
N PRO A 8 -23.69 -27.86 38.60
CA PRO A 8 -24.79 -26.85 38.54
C PRO A 8 -26.22 -27.43 38.29
N HIS A 9 -27.26 -26.59 38.09
CA HIS A 9 -28.50 -26.79 37.27
C HIS A 9 -29.27 -25.43 37.22
N LYS A 10 -29.73 -24.87 36.08
CA LYS A 10 -30.92 -25.18 35.22
C LYS A 10 -32.29 -25.09 35.93
N GLU A 11 -33.16 -24.16 35.48
CA GLU A 11 -34.57 -24.44 35.14
C GLU A 11 -35.24 -23.36 34.25
N THR A 12 -36.51 -23.52 33.89
CA THR A 12 -37.11 -22.88 32.69
C THR A 12 -38.62 -22.60 32.80
N LEU A 13 -39.12 -21.56 32.11
CA LEU A 13 -40.52 -21.31 31.68
C LEU A 13 -41.62 -21.12 32.75
N VAL A 14 -42.47 -20.10 32.55
CA VAL A 14 -43.92 -20.22 32.25
C VAL A 14 -44.50 -18.82 31.95
N ASN A 15 -45.55 -18.76 31.13
CA ASN A 15 -46.21 -17.54 30.64
C ASN A 15 -47.70 -17.50 31.10
N ARG A 16 -48.26 -16.35 31.49
CA ARG A 16 -49.71 -16.16 31.75
C ARG A 16 -50.17 -14.69 31.94
N THR A 17 -51.19 -14.30 31.18
CA THR A 17 -52.17 -13.23 31.44
C THR A 17 -53.48 -13.85 32.00
N PRO A 18 -54.42 -13.13 32.67
CA PRO A 18 -55.24 -12.04 32.07
C PRO A 18 -55.72 -10.90 33.02
N THR A 19 -56.57 -10.03 32.46
CA THR A 19 -57.40 -8.91 33.00
C THR A 19 -58.63 -9.42 33.82
N PRO A 20 -59.52 -8.60 34.48
CA PRO A 20 -59.99 -7.23 34.10
C PRO A 20 -60.46 -6.22 35.18
N ASP A 21 -61.08 -5.12 34.68
CA ASP A 21 -62.07 -4.18 35.26
C ASP A 21 -61.68 -3.07 36.27
N GLY A 22 -62.27 -1.87 36.08
CA GLY A 22 -62.12 -0.71 36.97
C GLY A 22 -62.36 0.70 36.37
N HIS A 23 -63.51 0.98 35.75
CA HIS A 23 -63.91 2.32 35.23
C HIS A 23 -64.91 3.04 36.17
N PRO A 24 -64.95 4.39 36.24
CA PRO A 24 -65.76 5.16 35.27
C PRO A 24 -65.18 6.53 34.82
N HIS A 25 -65.84 7.10 33.80
CA HIS A 25 -65.63 8.41 33.15
C HIS A 25 -66.83 9.36 33.52
N PRO A 26 -67.14 10.53 32.89
CA PRO A 26 -66.73 11.14 31.59
C PRO A 26 -65.70 12.27 31.83
N ALA A 27 -65.51 13.39 31.11
CA ALA A 27 -66.23 14.06 30.00
C ALA A 27 -65.27 15.06 29.27
N ASP A 28 -65.50 15.51 28.03
CA ASP A 28 -66.18 14.93 26.86
C ASP A 28 -65.75 15.75 25.60
N ARG A 29 -65.89 15.16 24.40
CA ARG A 29 -65.87 15.75 23.04
C ARG A 29 -64.55 16.30 22.42
N ALA A 30 -64.29 15.74 21.23
CA ALA A 30 -63.41 16.23 20.17
C ALA A 30 -64.32 16.73 18.98
N PRO A 31 -64.14 16.49 17.64
CA PRO A 31 -63.22 15.58 16.91
C PRO A 31 -62.58 16.10 15.59
N GLY A 32 -61.70 15.27 15.02
CA GLY A 32 -61.42 15.18 13.58
C GLY A 32 -60.10 15.79 13.08
N ALA A 33 -59.37 15.19 12.13
CA ALA A 33 -59.44 13.83 11.56
C ALA A 33 -58.05 13.42 11.01
N ALA A 34 -57.82 12.13 10.76
CA ALA A 34 -56.49 11.56 10.50
C ALA A 34 -56.33 11.04 9.03
N PRO A 35 -55.32 10.21 8.64
CA PRO A 35 -54.43 10.57 7.53
C PRO A 35 -54.49 9.62 6.32
N CYS A 36 -53.70 9.91 5.28
CA CYS A 36 -53.38 8.92 4.24
C CYS A 36 -51.96 9.09 3.67
N SER A 37 -51.41 7.97 3.20
CA SER A 37 -50.10 7.84 2.53
C SER A 37 -50.26 7.84 1.00
N LEU A 38 -49.17 8.02 0.25
CA LEU A 38 -48.65 7.02 -0.71
C LEU A 38 -47.42 7.47 -1.52
N THR A 39 -46.72 6.44 -2.01
CA THR A 39 -45.62 6.35 -2.97
C THR A 39 -45.47 7.42 -4.07
N ALA A 40 -44.22 7.69 -4.48
CA ALA A 40 -43.88 8.27 -5.78
C ALA A 40 -42.57 7.67 -6.34
N ASP A 41 -42.61 7.20 -7.59
CA ASP A 41 -41.48 6.83 -8.47
C ASP A 41 -42.01 6.88 -9.95
N PRO A 42 -41.19 6.75 -11.00
CA PRO A 42 -40.52 7.87 -11.67
C PRO A 42 -41.08 8.16 -13.09
N GLY A 43 -40.77 9.34 -13.66
CA GLY A 43 -41.29 9.71 -14.99
C GLY A 43 -40.59 10.85 -15.74
N ALA A 44 -39.65 10.48 -16.60
CA ALA A 44 -39.27 11.10 -17.89
C ALA A 44 -39.14 12.64 -18.09
N LEU A 45 -37.95 13.00 -18.60
CA LEU A 45 -37.63 14.09 -19.54
C LEU A 45 -38.76 14.50 -20.51
N PRO A 46 -38.76 15.75 -20.99
CA PRO A 46 -38.34 15.93 -22.39
C PRO A 46 -37.34 17.08 -22.64
N ARG A 47 -36.72 17.06 -23.83
CA ARG A 47 -35.78 18.09 -24.33
C ARG A 47 -36.51 19.25 -25.04
N GLN A 48 -35.82 20.40 -25.08
CA GLN A 48 -35.78 21.44 -26.12
C GLN A 48 -36.91 21.52 -27.18
N LYS A 49 -37.47 22.72 -27.33
CA LYS A 49 -37.72 23.31 -28.66
C LYS A 49 -37.19 24.74 -28.73
N SER A 50 -36.71 25.12 -29.92
CA SER A 50 -36.33 26.48 -30.31
C SER A 50 -37.49 27.20 -31.02
N GLY A 51 -37.47 28.54 -31.11
CA GLY A 51 -38.53 29.28 -31.83
C GLY A 51 -38.53 30.82 -31.70
N GLN A 52 -37.62 31.48 -32.42
CA GLN A 52 -37.61 32.87 -32.93
C GLN A 52 -38.62 33.97 -32.49
N ALA A 53 -38.05 35.17 -32.32
CA ALA A 53 -38.51 36.51 -32.77
C ALA A 53 -39.69 37.25 -32.04
N GLY A 54 -39.51 38.57 -31.80
CA GLY A 54 -40.51 39.41 -31.11
C GLY A 54 -40.17 40.90 -30.86
N ALA A 55 -39.50 41.59 -31.80
CA ALA A 55 -39.41 43.06 -32.03
C ALA A 55 -39.59 44.15 -30.91
N ALA A 56 -38.58 45.04 -30.86
CA ALA A 56 -38.65 46.52 -30.88
C ALA A 56 -38.79 47.43 -29.60
N ALA A 57 -38.15 48.61 -29.70
CA ALA A 57 -38.10 49.79 -28.80
C ALA A 57 -37.53 49.58 -27.37
N GLY A 58 -36.73 50.48 -26.76
CA GLY A 58 -36.13 51.79 -27.13
C GLY A 58 -35.43 52.42 -25.89
N VAL A 59 -34.83 53.63 -25.86
CA VAL A 59 -34.40 54.59 -26.93
C VAL A 59 -33.42 55.63 -26.32
N THR A 60 -32.36 56.07 -27.04
CA THR A 60 -31.34 57.12 -26.67
C THR A 60 -30.52 56.90 -25.37
N GLY A 61 -29.31 57.43 -25.12
CA GLY A 61 -28.28 58.24 -25.82
C GLY A 61 -27.06 58.36 -24.85
N ALA A 62 -25.82 58.75 -25.17
CA ALA A 62 -25.29 59.55 -26.28
C ALA A 62 -23.75 59.40 -26.49
N THR A 63 -23.29 59.72 -27.70
CA THR A 63 -22.01 60.36 -28.15
C THR A 63 -20.86 60.58 -27.13
N GLY A 64 -19.56 60.46 -27.48
CA GLY A 64 -18.85 60.24 -28.78
C GLY A 64 -17.31 60.24 -28.52
N ALA A 65 -16.37 60.38 -29.46
CA ALA A 65 -16.38 60.44 -30.94
C ALA A 65 -14.93 60.22 -31.49
N THR A 66 -14.79 59.85 -32.78
CA THR A 66 -13.65 60.10 -33.75
C THR A 66 -12.17 60.07 -33.29
N GLY A 67 -11.20 59.54 -34.04
CA GLY A 67 -11.11 59.00 -35.41
C GLY A 67 -9.66 58.50 -35.66
N GLY A 68 -9.18 58.16 -36.87
CA GLY A 68 -9.74 58.17 -38.23
C GLY A 68 -8.87 57.29 -39.17
N ALA A 69 -9.05 57.34 -40.50
CA ALA A 69 -8.41 56.40 -41.44
C ALA A 69 -7.97 57.02 -42.79
N ALA A 70 -6.84 56.53 -43.34
CA ALA A 70 -6.37 56.68 -44.74
C ALA A 70 -5.03 55.89 -44.93
N ALA A 71 -4.59 55.42 -46.11
CA ALA A 71 -5.25 55.05 -47.36
C ALA A 71 -4.26 54.28 -48.30
N THR A 72 -4.77 53.52 -49.28
CA THR A 72 -4.18 53.17 -50.62
C THR A 72 -2.71 52.69 -50.72
N THR A 73 -2.36 51.41 -51.03
CA THR A 73 -2.38 50.67 -52.35
C THR A 73 -1.34 51.15 -53.40
N PRO A 74 -0.80 50.29 -54.34
CA PRO A 74 -1.38 49.04 -54.85
C PRO A 74 -0.43 47.83 -55.18
N THR A 75 -1.06 46.68 -55.46
CA THR A 75 -0.67 45.57 -56.38
C THR A 75 0.71 44.87 -56.31
N GLY A 76 0.68 43.55 -56.06
CA GLY A 76 1.73 42.58 -56.42
C GLY A 76 1.20 41.15 -56.24
N ALA A 77 1.00 40.39 -57.32
CA ALA A 77 0.15 39.19 -57.31
C ALA A 77 0.84 37.91 -56.79
N ALA A 78 0.08 37.09 -56.05
CA ALA A 78 0.34 35.66 -55.86
C ALA A 78 -0.99 34.91 -55.71
N THR A 79 -1.20 33.84 -56.49
CA THR A 79 -2.42 33.02 -56.45
C THR A 79 -2.40 31.99 -55.32
N ALA A 80 -3.52 31.81 -54.64
CA ALA A 80 -3.63 30.86 -53.53
C ALA A 80 -3.71 29.40 -54.02
N THR A 81 -2.94 28.52 -53.36
CA THR A 81 -3.14 27.07 -53.32
C THR A 81 -3.18 26.61 -51.86
N ALA A 82 -3.88 25.50 -51.59
CA ALA A 82 -4.18 25.09 -50.21
C ALA A 82 -2.92 24.69 -49.43
N SER A 83 -2.78 25.22 -48.21
CA SER A 83 -1.73 24.81 -47.27
C SER A 83 -2.23 23.69 -46.35
N THR A 84 -1.42 22.67 -46.16
CA THR A 84 -1.75 21.44 -45.41
C THR A 84 -1.70 21.64 -43.90
N ALA A 85 -2.72 21.16 -43.19
CA ALA A 85 -2.63 20.98 -41.74
C ALA A 85 -1.55 19.93 -41.38
N PRO A 86 -0.80 20.09 -40.28
CA PRO A 86 0.22 19.13 -39.89
C PRO A 86 -0.42 17.82 -39.42
N THR A 87 -0.11 16.72 -40.11
CA THR A 87 -0.61 15.39 -39.75
C THR A 87 -0.01 14.95 -38.42
N ALA A 88 -0.85 14.78 -37.39
CA ALA A 88 -0.42 14.16 -36.14
C ALA A 88 -0.03 12.70 -36.41
N VAL A 89 1.24 12.36 -36.19
CA VAL A 89 1.73 10.99 -36.32
C VAL A 89 1.16 10.19 -35.15
N ALA A 90 0.13 9.39 -35.43
CA ALA A 90 -0.48 8.51 -34.44
C ALA A 90 0.54 7.48 -33.95
N ALA A 91 0.78 7.45 -32.63
CA ALA A 91 1.52 6.35 -32.02
C ALA A 91 0.78 5.02 -32.27
N PRO A 92 1.49 3.90 -32.51
CA PRO A 92 0.86 2.61 -32.70
C PRO A 92 0.07 2.23 -31.44
N SER A 93 -1.15 1.73 -31.61
CA SER A 93 -1.97 1.30 -30.47
C SER A 93 -1.31 0.14 -29.73
N ALA A 94 -1.57 0.01 -28.43
CA ALA A 94 -1.04 -1.09 -27.61
C ALA A 94 -1.39 -2.48 -28.20
N ALA A 95 -2.53 -2.59 -28.89
CA ALA A 95 -2.92 -3.80 -29.62
C ALA A 95 -1.99 -4.13 -30.81
N ALA A 96 -1.52 -3.12 -31.55
CA ALA A 96 -0.55 -3.33 -32.63
C ALA A 96 0.84 -3.71 -32.08
N ALA A 97 1.25 -3.13 -30.96
CA ALA A 97 2.49 -3.54 -30.27
C ALA A 97 2.39 -4.98 -29.75
N ALA A 98 1.24 -5.39 -29.19
CA ALA A 98 0.99 -6.75 -28.75
C ALA A 98 0.96 -7.76 -29.92
N ALA A 99 0.36 -7.40 -31.06
CA ALA A 99 0.39 -8.23 -32.28
C ALA A 99 1.82 -8.42 -32.82
N ALA A 100 2.62 -7.35 -32.87
CA ALA A 100 4.02 -7.41 -33.32
C ALA A 100 4.96 -8.23 -32.41
N VAL A 101 4.53 -8.55 -31.18
CA VAL A 101 5.21 -9.50 -30.28
C VAL A 101 4.71 -10.93 -30.49
N ALA A 102 3.48 -11.13 -30.96
CA ALA A 102 2.86 -12.43 -31.18
C ALA A 102 3.24 -13.11 -32.51
N GLU A 103 3.59 -12.34 -33.56
CA GLU A 103 3.81 -12.88 -34.92
C GLU A 103 5.25 -13.31 -35.24
N ARG A 104 6.12 -13.55 -34.24
CA ARG A 104 7.40 -14.21 -34.50
C ARG A 104 7.20 -15.73 -34.60
N PRO A 105 7.67 -16.40 -35.67
CA PRO A 105 7.49 -17.84 -35.84
C PRO A 105 8.22 -18.60 -34.73
N TRP A 106 7.64 -19.72 -34.31
CA TRP A 106 8.24 -20.62 -33.33
C TRP A 106 9.61 -21.10 -33.82
N SER A 107 10.59 -21.13 -32.92
CA SER A 107 11.91 -21.71 -33.19
C SER A 107 11.77 -23.14 -33.71
N VAL A 108 12.51 -23.48 -34.76
CA VAL A 108 12.59 -24.85 -35.31
C VAL A 108 13.90 -25.51 -34.90
N ASP A 109 13.91 -26.85 -34.83
CA ASP A 109 15.14 -27.62 -34.66
C ASP A 109 15.95 -27.69 -35.96
N GLU A 110 17.16 -28.28 -35.90
CA GLU A 110 18.02 -28.47 -37.08
C GLU A 110 17.40 -29.37 -38.17
N ALA A 111 16.27 -30.04 -37.88
CA ALA A 111 15.48 -30.84 -38.81
C ALA A 111 14.21 -30.10 -39.30
N GLY A 112 14.06 -28.81 -39.01
CA GLY A 112 12.95 -27.96 -39.48
C GLY A 112 11.62 -28.19 -38.77
N ARG A 113 11.60 -28.92 -37.64
CA ARG A 113 10.38 -29.18 -36.85
C ARG A 113 10.19 -28.09 -35.81
N PRO A 114 8.96 -27.61 -35.55
CA PRO A 114 8.73 -26.62 -34.50
C PRO A 114 9.15 -27.18 -33.14
N VAL A 115 10.04 -26.46 -32.45
CA VAL A 115 10.43 -26.76 -31.08
C VAL A 115 9.21 -26.55 -30.20
N GLN A 116 8.57 -27.65 -29.82
CA GLN A 116 7.59 -27.63 -28.74
C GLN A 116 8.30 -27.13 -27.49
N ALA A 117 7.87 -25.98 -26.96
CA ALA A 117 8.18 -25.62 -25.58
C ALA A 117 7.80 -26.82 -24.70
N PRO A 118 8.65 -27.24 -23.75
CA PRO A 118 8.46 -28.50 -23.05
C PRO A 118 7.08 -28.48 -22.38
N GLN A 119 6.19 -29.36 -22.84
CA GLN A 119 4.89 -29.54 -22.22
C GLN A 119 5.13 -29.86 -20.75
N GLN A 120 4.75 -28.93 -19.88
CA GLN A 120 4.61 -29.23 -18.46
C GLN A 120 3.49 -30.25 -18.36
N THR A 121 3.85 -31.52 -18.35
CA THR A 121 2.95 -32.63 -18.04
C THR A 121 2.34 -32.31 -16.68
N GLU A 122 1.02 -32.13 -16.65
CA GLU A 122 0.33 -31.70 -15.44
C GLU A 122 0.73 -32.63 -14.29
N PRO A 123 1.35 -32.10 -13.22
CA PRO A 123 1.50 -32.87 -11.99
C PRO A 123 0.11 -33.30 -11.55
N ALA A 124 -0.06 -34.55 -11.12
CA ALA A 124 -1.31 -35.01 -10.55
C ALA A 124 -1.76 -34.00 -9.49
N ALA A 125 -2.91 -33.37 -9.71
CA ALA A 125 -3.23 -32.07 -9.11
C ALA A 125 -3.12 -32.08 -7.58
N PHE A 126 -2.01 -31.54 -7.07
CA PHE A 126 -1.84 -31.24 -5.66
C PHE A 126 -2.93 -30.24 -5.27
N ALA A 127 -3.77 -30.62 -4.30
CA ALA A 127 -4.79 -29.72 -3.78
C ALA A 127 -4.09 -28.51 -3.15
N ASP A 128 -4.36 -27.31 -3.67
CA ASP A 128 -3.78 -26.08 -3.14
C ASP A 128 -4.26 -25.89 -1.70
N GLU A 129 -3.34 -25.92 -0.75
CA GLU A 129 -3.65 -25.85 0.68
C GLU A 129 -4.38 -24.54 1.05
N LEU A 130 -4.25 -23.48 0.24
CA LEU A 130 -5.03 -22.25 0.39
C LEU A 130 -6.54 -22.47 0.14
N GLU A 131 -6.92 -23.45 -0.68
CA GLU A 131 -8.32 -23.82 -0.94
C GLU A 131 -8.89 -24.80 0.11
N HIS A 132 -8.07 -25.26 1.07
CA HIS A 132 -8.52 -26.17 2.14
C HIS A 132 -9.74 -25.60 2.89
N PRO A 133 -10.81 -26.38 3.13
CA PRO A 133 -12.11 -25.85 3.59
C PRO A 133 -12.07 -25.25 5.00
N ASP A 134 -11.28 -25.83 5.92
CA ASP A 134 -10.98 -25.19 7.20
C ASP A 134 -10.13 -23.92 6.99
N PRO A 135 -10.57 -22.74 7.48
CA PRO A 135 -9.80 -21.50 7.44
C PRO A 135 -8.47 -21.54 8.18
N ALA A 136 -8.31 -22.35 9.24
CA ALA A 136 -7.07 -22.38 10.02
C ALA A 136 -5.93 -23.07 9.24
N ALA A 137 -6.18 -24.22 8.63
CA ALA A 137 -5.23 -24.88 7.74
C ALA A 137 -4.85 -24.01 6.53
N ALA A 138 -5.83 -23.34 5.89
CA ALA A 138 -5.56 -22.44 4.76
C ALA A 138 -4.74 -21.20 5.17
N ALA A 139 -4.97 -20.67 6.37
CA ALA A 139 -4.16 -19.59 6.94
C ALA A 139 -2.74 -20.04 7.32
N ASN A 140 -2.59 -21.28 7.82
CA ASN A 140 -1.30 -21.88 8.09
C ASN A 140 -0.46 -22.02 6.80
N ALA A 141 -1.05 -22.57 5.73
CA ALA A 141 -0.41 -22.67 4.43
C ALA A 141 0.05 -21.31 3.89
N ALA A 142 -0.78 -20.26 4.03
CA ALA A 142 -0.39 -18.90 3.68
C ALA A 142 0.80 -18.39 4.53
N GLY A 143 0.81 -18.65 5.84
CA GLY A 143 1.91 -18.30 6.74
C GLY A 143 3.22 -19.01 6.38
N VAL A 144 3.15 -20.31 6.10
CA VAL A 144 4.26 -21.15 5.62
C VAL A 144 4.82 -20.60 4.31
N GLU A 145 3.96 -20.35 3.30
CA GLU A 145 4.39 -19.88 1.98
C GLU A 145 5.05 -18.49 2.06
N ASN A 146 4.55 -17.59 2.91
CA ASN A 146 5.14 -16.28 3.15
C ASN A 146 6.53 -16.36 3.82
N LEU A 147 6.68 -17.19 4.87
CA LEU A 147 7.96 -17.42 5.54
C LEU A 147 9.00 -18.02 4.59
N LEU A 148 8.60 -19.02 3.80
CA LEU A 148 9.48 -19.66 2.82
C LEU A 148 9.88 -18.70 1.70
N ARG A 149 8.95 -17.90 1.14
CA ARG A 149 9.28 -16.87 0.13
C ARG A 149 10.28 -15.85 0.66
N CYS A 150 10.13 -15.39 1.90
CA CYS A 150 11.11 -14.53 2.56
C CYS A 150 12.47 -15.26 2.68
N TRP A 151 12.51 -16.46 3.26
CA TRP A 151 13.75 -17.19 3.48
C TRP A 151 14.50 -17.51 2.17
N ILE A 152 13.78 -17.98 1.15
CA ILE A 152 14.35 -18.27 -0.18
C ILE A 152 15.02 -17.03 -0.77
N ARG A 153 14.33 -15.88 -0.76
CA ARG A 153 14.83 -14.63 -1.33
C ARG A 153 15.97 -14.03 -0.51
N GLU A 154 15.87 -14.10 0.81
CA GLU A 154 16.82 -13.48 1.75
C GLU A 154 18.08 -14.35 1.98
N ARG A 155 18.10 -15.58 1.43
CA ARG A 155 19.23 -16.54 1.44
C ARG A 155 19.68 -17.02 0.05
N ASP A 156 19.14 -16.45 -1.02
CA ASP A 156 19.40 -16.82 -2.44
C ASP A 156 19.29 -18.34 -2.74
N LEU A 157 18.24 -18.98 -2.21
CA LEU A 157 18.06 -20.43 -2.36
C LEU A 157 17.48 -20.83 -3.71
N THR A 158 17.94 -21.97 -4.23
CA THR A 158 17.46 -22.60 -5.46
C THR A 158 16.97 -24.03 -5.21
N PRO A 159 16.01 -24.56 -6.00
CA PRO A 159 15.50 -25.91 -5.83
C PRO A 159 16.49 -26.95 -6.38
N ASP A 160 16.13 -28.23 -6.24
CA ASP A 160 16.85 -29.32 -6.88
C ASP A 160 16.84 -29.20 -8.43
N PRO A 161 17.71 -29.92 -9.16
CA PRO A 161 17.74 -29.88 -10.63
C PRO A 161 16.45 -30.31 -11.35
N SER A 162 15.52 -31.01 -10.69
CA SER A 162 14.19 -31.29 -11.25
C SER A 162 13.20 -30.13 -11.08
N GLY A 163 13.52 -29.15 -10.23
CA GLY A 163 12.67 -28.00 -9.90
C GLY A 163 11.44 -28.34 -9.06
N ARG A 164 11.37 -29.55 -8.48
CA ARG A 164 10.17 -30.08 -7.79
C ARG A 164 10.31 -30.09 -6.27
N VAL A 165 11.52 -30.08 -5.74
CA VAL A 165 11.77 -30.08 -4.29
C VAL A 165 12.87 -29.07 -3.96
N LEU A 166 12.56 -28.12 -3.08
CA LEU A 166 13.56 -27.29 -2.44
C LEU A 166 14.05 -27.99 -1.16
N ARG A 167 15.37 -28.12 -1.01
CA ARG A 167 16.02 -28.72 0.17
C ARG A 167 16.67 -27.61 1.01
N ILE A 168 16.11 -27.30 2.17
CA ILE A 168 16.61 -26.24 3.06
C ILE A 168 17.40 -26.88 4.21
N ALA A 169 18.73 -26.71 4.22
CA ALA A 169 19.56 -27.10 5.34
C ALA A 169 19.35 -26.12 6.52
N LEU A 170 19.30 -26.65 7.74
CA LEU A 170 19.14 -25.91 8.99
C LEU A 170 20.31 -26.31 9.93
N PRO A 171 21.54 -25.82 9.68
CA PRO A 171 22.74 -26.26 10.38
C PRO A 171 22.71 -26.04 11.90
N ALA A 172 22.17 -24.92 12.40
CA ALA A 172 22.09 -24.64 13.83
C ALA A 172 21.11 -25.57 14.56
N SER A 173 20.09 -26.07 13.85
CA SER A 173 19.16 -27.10 14.32
C SER A 173 19.66 -28.53 14.07
N GLY A 174 20.66 -28.73 13.21
CA GLY A 174 21.09 -30.06 12.75
C GLY A 174 20.07 -30.75 11.83
N LEU A 175 19.18 -29.98 11.18
CA LEU A 175 18.02 -30.50 10.45
C LEU A 175 18.10 -30.20 8.95
N THR A 176 17.17 -30.77 8.19
CA THR A 176 16.93 -30.38 6.80
C THR A 176 15.44 -30.50 6.48
N LEU A 177 14.88 -29.49 5.84
CA LEU A 177 13.52 -29.51 5.30
C LEU A 177 13.53 -29.91 3.82
N LEU A 178 12.51 -30.65 3.42
CA LEU A 178 12.10 -30.85 2.03
C LEU A 178 10.80 -30.07 1.82
N VAL A 179 10.74 -29.25 0.77
CA VAL A 179 9.60 -28.40 0.45
C VAL A 179 9.13 -28.72 -0.97
N PRO A 180 7.88 -29.18 -1.16
CA PRO A 180 7.31 -29.34 -2.50
C PRO A 180 7.24 -27.99 -3.24
N VAL A 181 7.66 -27.97 -4.50
CA VAL A 181 7.60 -26.78 -5.35
C VAL A 181 6.48 -26.97 -6.37
N HIS A 182 5.36 -26.26 -6.16
CA HIS A 182 4.22 -26.24 -7.08
C HIS A 182 4.44 -25.27 -8.25
N TYR A 183 5.21 -24.19 -8.00
CA TYR A 183 5.62 -23.22 -9.03
C TYR A 183 6.92 -22.53 -8.62
N TRP A 184 7.93 -22.53 -9.48
CA TRP A 184 9.17 -21.76 -9.26
C TRP A 184 9.15 -20.46 -10.08
N SER A 185 9.13 -19.32 -9.38
CA SER A 185 9.02 -17.99 -9.98
C SER A 185 10.39 -17.31 -10.10
N PRO A 186 10.80 -16.82 -11.29
CA PRO A 186 12.01 -15.99 -11.43
C PRO A 186 11.90 -14.61 -10.75
N THR A 187 10.70 -14.17 -10.37
CA THR A 187 10.49 -12.94 -9.58
C THR A 187 10.23 -13.21 -8.09
N GLY A 188 10.35 -14.45 -7.63
CA GLY A 188 10.25 -14.83 -6.21
C GLY A 188 8.83 -15.12 -5.70
N TRP A 189 7.82 -15.15 -6.58
CA TRP A 189 6.43 -15.51 -6.25
C TRP A 189 6.21 -17.03 -6.34
N HIS A 190 7.09 -17.82 -5.73
CA HIS A 190 6.99 -19.28 -5.74
C HIS A 190 5.63 -19.75 -5.18
N ARG A 191 5.05 -20.84 -5.72
CA ARG A 191 3.99 -21.59 -5.04
C ARG A 191 4.61 -22.83 -4.41
N LEU A 192 4.35 -23.07 -3.14
CA LEU A 192 5.03 -24.10 -2.34
C LEU A 192 3.98 -24.97 -1.62
N GLY A 193 4.34 -26.23 -1.35
CA GLY A 193 3.59 -27.10 -0.43
C GLY A 193 4.17 -27.08 0.97
N ALA A 194 3.46 -27.66 1.94
CA ALA A 194 3.92 -27.68 3.32
C ALA A 194 5.28 -28.42 3.47
N PRO A 195 6.26 -27.85 4.20
CA PRO A 195 7.58 -28.43 4.38
C PRO A 195 7.56 -29.60 5.37
N ALA A 196 8.41 -30.60 5.15
CA ALA A 196 8.60 -31.75 6.05
C ALA A 196 10.09 -31.99 6.34
N PHE A 197 10.43 -32.60 7.47
CA PHE A 197 11.83 -32.98 7.73
C PHE A 197 12.28 -34.11 6.79
N ALA A 198 13.50 -34.01 6.26
CA ALA A 198 14.07 -35.02 5.34
C ALA A 198 14.25 -36.42 5.95
N THR A 199 14.14 -36.54 7.28
CA THR A 199 14.24 -37.78 8.05
C THR A 199 12.90 -38.21 8.69
N ALA A 200 11.81 -37.49 8.43
CA ALA A 200 10.50 -37.85 8.98
C ALA A 200 9.91 -39.10 8.31
N PRO A 201 9.20 -39.96 9.05
CA PRO A 201 8.36 -41.01 8.46
C PRO A 201 7.29 -40.41 7.54
N THR A 202 6.91 -41.12 6.47
CA THR A 202 5.92 -40.67 5.47
C THR A 202 4.53 -40.34 6.06
N ALA A 203 4.23 -40.78 7.27
CA ALA A 203 2.98 -40.51 8.00
C ALA A 203 3.09 -39.36 9.02
N ALA A 204 4.23 -38.68 9.13
CA ALA A 204 4.38 -37.51 9.97
C ALA A 204 3.63 -36.30 9.37
N PRO A 205 3.03 -35.42 10.18
CA PRO A 205 2.48 -34.17 9.69
C PRO A 205 3.60 -33.26 9.17
N PRO A 206 3.34 -32.42 8.14
CA PRO A 206 4.26 -31.37 7.76
C PRO A 206 4.32 -30.27 8.84
N LEU A 207 5.31 -29.40 8.76
CA LEU A 207 5.51 -28.31 9.72
C LEU A 207 4.46 -27.20 9.49
N ASP A 208 3.92 -26.69 10.60
CA ASP A 208 3.15 -25.44 10.61
C ASP A 208 4.06 -24.20 10.57
N ALA A 209 3.45 -23.05 10.31
CA ALA A 209 4.15 -21.76 10.19
C ALA A 209 4.87 -21.35 11.49
N VAL A 210 4.34 -21.73 12.67
CA VAL A 210 4.88 -21.35 13.98
C VAL A 210 6.16 -22.15 14.27
N THR A 211 6.13 -23.46 13.99
CA THR A 211 7.25 -24.38 14.03
C THR A 211 8.34 -23.97 13.04
N LEU A 212 7.95 -23.62 11.81
CA LEU A 212 8.87 -23.09 10.81
C LEU A 212 9.53 -21.77 11.29
N ALA A 213 8.75 -20.83 11.81
CA ALA A 213 9.28 -19.56 12.32
C ALA A 213 10.27 -19.75 13.47
N ALA A 214 10.01 -20.69 14.40
CA ALA A 214 10.92 -21.02 15.49
C ALA A 214 12.25 -21.59 14.99
N LEU A 215 12.22 -22.46 13.98
CA LEU A 215 13.43 -22.98 13.32
C LEU A 215 14.21 -21.87 12.60
N LEU A 216 13.55 -21.07 11.76
CA LEU A 216 14.22 -19.99 11.02
C LEU A 216 14.84 -18.93 11.95
N SER A 217 14.18 -18.62 13.06
CA SER A 217 14.71 -17.70 14.09
C SER A 217 16.00 -18.24 14.72
N ARG A 218 16.05 -19.56 14.99
CA ARG A 218 17.23 -20.23 15.56
C ARG A 218 18.44 -20.14 14.65
N GLU A 219 18.26 -20.39 13.34
CA GLU A 219 19.36 -20.34 12.38
C GLU A 219 20.01 -18.94 12.30
N THR A 220 19.20 -17.86 12.31
CA THR A 220 19.73 -16.48 12.35
C THR A 220 20.40 -16.11 13.67
N GLY A 221 19.92 -16.63 14.81
CA GLY A 221 20.51 -16.30 16.11
C GLY A 221 21.98 -16.73 16.22
N THR A 222 22.30 -17.93 15.73
CA THR A 222 23.68 -18.47 15.75
C THR A 222 24.65 -17.81 14.78
N GLU A 223 24.16 -17.12 13.74
CA GLU A 223 25.01 -16.37 12.83
C GLU A 223 25.44 -15.02 13.43
N ALA A 224 24.58 -14.39 14.24
CA ALA A 224 24.91 -13.15 14.95
C ALA A 224 26.01 -13.36 16.02
N GLU A 225 26.13 -14.57 16.58
CA GLU A 225 27.24 -14.94 17.49
C GLU A 225 28.55 -15.26 16.74
N GLN A 226 28.50 -15.52 15.43
CA GLN A 226 29.65 -15.80 14.57
C GLN A 226 30.02 -14.57 13.73
N GLY A 227 30.45 -13.52 14.42
CA GLY A 227 30.91 -12.28 13.78
C GLY A 227 32.04 -12.51 12.74
N PRO A 228 32.13 -11.66 11.70
CA PRO A 228 33.04 -11.90 10.58
C PRO A 228 34.51 -11.86 11.02
N ALA A 229 35.25 -12.92 10.67
CA ALA A 229 36.71 -12.90 10.78
C ALA A 229 37.28 -11.82 9.84
N GLU A 230 38.24 -11.03 10.34
CA GLU A 230 38.79 -9.89 9.60
C GLU A 230 39.48 -10.35 8.30
N GLY A 231 38.86 -10.03 7.16
CA GLY A 231 39.36 -10.32 5.82
C GLY A 231 40.56 -9.44 5.45
N GLY A 232 41.73 -9.75 6.01
CA GLY A 232 42.97 -9.03 5.74
C GLY A 232 43.33 -8.99 4.24
N THR A 233 43.73 -7.81 3.76
CA THR A 233 44.03 -7.54 2.35
C THR A 233 45.14 -8.45 1.79
N PRO A 234 44.92 -9.17 0.68
CA PRO A 234 45.96 -10.00 0.06
C PRO A 234 47.00 -9.12 -0.66
N ALA A 235 48.07 -8.78 0.04
CA ALA A 235 49.23 -8.12 -0.56
C ALA A 235 49.98 -9.08 -1.50
N SER A 236 50.48 -8.56 -2.62
CA SER A 236 51.04 -9.36 -3.71
C SER A 236 52.50 -9.76 -3.49
N GLY A 237 52.81 -11.04 -3.72
CA GLY A 237 54.07 -11.49 -4.32
C GLY A 237 55.36 -11.40 -3.48
N GLY A 238 55.73 -12.52 -2.85
CA GLY A 238 57.07 -12.75 -2.31
C GLY A 238 57.26 -14.24 -1.99
N ALA A 239 58.33 -14.85 -2.50
CA ALA A 239 58.63 -16.25 -2.21
C ALA A 239 59.28 -16.40 -0.81
N PRO A 240 58.99 -17.48 -0.07
CA PRO A 240 59.65 -17.76 1.21
C PRO A 240 61.05 -18.35 0.98
N ASP A 241 62.03 -17.84 1.70
CA ASP A 241 63.31 -18.54 1.95
C ASP A 241 63.54 -18.61 3.48
N ALA A 242 64.41 -19.51 3.93
CA ALA A 242 64.22 -20.20 5.20
C ALA A 242 64.99 -19.63 6.43
N SER A 243 64.45 -20.00 7.61
CA SER A 243 65.10 -20.01 8.94
C SER A 243 65.32 -18.68 9.67
N GLY A 244 65.40 -18.72 11.02
CA GLY A 244 65.82 -17.59 11.87
C GLY A 244 64.94 -17.31 13.10
N THR A 245 65.04 -18.13 14.15
CA THR A 245 64.50 -17.81 15.49
C THR A 245 65.63 -17.21 16.39
N PRO A 246 65.39 -16.77 17.65
CA PRO A 246 64.88 -15.42 17.95
C PRO A 246 65.76 -14.66 18.98
N SER A 247 65.67 -13.32 19.11
CA SER A 247 66.29 -12.63 20.26
C SER A 247 65.67 -11.29 20.74
N THR A 248 65.11 -11.38 21.95
CA THR A 248 64.98 -10.44 23.08
C THR A 248 65.33 -8.92 23.00
N ARG A 249 64.51 -8.13 23.75
CA ARG A 249 64.82 -6.89 24.53
C ARG A 249 65.24 -5.62 23.79
N GLY A 250 64.79 -4.44 24.27
CA GLY A 250 65.32 -3.14 23.79
C GLY A 250 64.55 -1.87 24.19
N THR A 251 64.38 -1.61 25.48
CA THR A 251 63.71 -0.41 26.07
C THR A 251 64.13 0.98 25.56
N THR A 252 63.13 1.89 25.51
CA THR A 252 63.14 3.35 25.84
C THR A 252 63.82 4.42 24.96
N ARG A 253 62.99 5.46 24.62
CA ARG A 253 63.25 6.93 24.65
C ARG A 253 64.32 7.51 23.69
N THR A 254 64.28 8.78 23.21
CA THR A 254 63.47 9.99 23.55
C THR A 254 63.46 11.03 22.40
N SER A 255 62.43 11.91 22.37
CA SER A 255 62.44 13.35 21.98
C SER A 255 62.89 13.86 20.59
N GLY A 256 62.21 14.92 20.10
CA GLY A 256 62.61 15.79 18.96
C GLY A 256 61.64 15.73 17.77
N ALA A 257 60.45 16.34 17.76
CA ALA A 257 60.10 17.77 17.85
C ALA A 257 60.53 18.61 16.63
N LEU A 258 59.58 19.23 15.92
CA LEU A 258 59.68 20.57 15.28
C LEU A 258 58.31 21.06 14.74
N LEU A 259 57.87 22.23 15.23
CA LEU A 259 56.98 23.25 14.65
C LEU A 259 55.56 22.92 14.11
N ALA A 260 54.60 23.69 14.64
CA ALA A 260 53.32 24.06 14.01
C ALA A 260 53.26 25.60 13.83
N PRO A 261 52.27 26.11 13.07
CA PRO A 261 51.41 27.19 13.60
C PRO A 261 49.93 26.76 13.54
N LEU A 262 49.18 26.76 14.64
CA LEU A 262 48.61 27.90 15.40
C LEU A 262 47.23 28.33 14.90
N ALA A 263 46.27 28.15 15.80
CA ALA A 263 44.83 28.39 15.74
C ALA A 263 44.41 29.87 15.61
N PRO A 264 43.10 30.16 15.75
CA PRO A 264 42.66 30.58 17.09
C PRO A 264 41.51 29.73 17.66
N SER A 265 41.33 29.78 18.99
CA SER A 265 40.30 29.05 19.72
C SER A 265 39.77 29.82 20.94
N THR A 266 38.45 29.94 21.03
CA THR A 266 37.65 30.35 22.20
C THR A 266 36.24 29.77 22.02
N SER A 267 35.50 29.33 23.04
CA SER A 267 35.81 29.03 24.45
C SER A 267 34.66 28.14 24.98
N GLY A 268 34.94 27.17 25.86
CA GLY A 268 33.95 26.16 26.25
C GLY A 268 32.91 26.60 27.30
N ALA A 269 31.78 25.90 27.29
CA ALA A 269 30.80 25.79 28.38
C ALA A 269 30.29 24.34 28.42
N ASP A 270 29.77 23.88 29.56
CA ASP A 270 29.32 22.48 29.76
C ASP A 270 27.98 22.18 29.07
N ASP A 271 28.00 21.36 28.02
CA ASP A 271 26.81 20.70 27.46
C ASP A 271 26.77 19.22 27.87
N ARG A 272 26.33 18.97 29.11
CA ARG A 272 25.88 17.63 29.53
C ARG A 272 24.42 17.42 29.12
N ALA A 273 24.21 17.26 27.82
CA ALA A 273 22.94 16.75 27.30
C ALA A 273 22.62 15.39 27.98
N PRO A 274 21.41 15.17 28.50
CA PRO A 274 21.05 13.89 29.11
C PRO A 274 21.08 12.81 28.02
N SER A 275 21.95 11.81 28.20
CA SER A 275 22.04 10.68 27.27
C SER A 275 20.72 9.92 27.27
N ALA A 276 19.95 10.03 26.18
CA ALA A 276 18.77 9.22 25.96
C ALA A 276 19.13 7.73 26.16
N PRO A 277 18.27 6.92 26.81
CA PRO A 277 18.61 5.54 27.12
C PRO A 277 18.87 4.78 25.81
N ALA A 278 20.09 4.27 25.66
CA ALA A 278 20.51 3.59 24.45
C ALA A 278 19.69 2.30 24.25
N TRP A 279 18.64 2.40 23.43
CA TRP A 279 17.77 1.29 23.09
C TRP A 279 18.58 0.20 22.40
N ARG A 280 18.81 -0.91 23.11
CA ARG A 280 19.40 -2.11 22.54
C ARG A 280 18.29 -2.90 21.83
N PRO A 281 18.33 -3.10 20.51
CA PRO A 281 17.42 -3.99 19.83
C PRO A 281 17.77 -5.44 20.20
N VAL A 282 17.20 -5.94 21.29
CA VAL A 282 17.18 -7.37 21.59
C VAL A 282 16.09 -7.99 20.73
N GLY A 283 16.45 -8.30 19.48
CA GLY A 283 15.65 -9.09 18.56
C GLY A 283 15.59 -10.54 19.02
N ASP A 284 14.82 -10.82 20.07
CA ASP A 284 14.52 -12.19 20.49
C ASP A 284 13.65 -12.86 19.41
N GLY A 285 14.05 -14.06 18.99
CA GLY A 285 13.28 -14.89 18.05
C GLY A 285 11.86 -15.20 18.54
N SER A 286 11.60 -15.09 19.85
CA SER A 286 10.25 -15.21 20.41
C SER A 286 9.25 -14.18 19.84
N ASP A 287 9.71 -12.95 19.50
CA ASP A 287 8.86 -11.90 18.89
C ASP A 287 8.39 -12.32 17.48
N LEU A 288 9.26 -12.93 16.68
CA LEU A 288 8.84 -13.44 15.36
C LEU A 288 7.79 -14.55 15.52
N VAL A 289 8.02 -15.51 16.43
CA VAL A 289 7.13 -16.66 16.63
C VAL A 289 5.74 -16.23 17.10
N GLY A 290 5.66 -15.29 18.07
CA GLY A 290 4.40 -14.69 18.52
C GLY A 290 3.65 -13.99 17.38
N ARG A 291 4.35 -13.16 16.61
CA ARG A 291 3.77 -12.43 15.47
C ARG A 291 3.31 -13.34 14.34
N VAL A 292 3.99 -14.47 14.10
CA VAL A 292 3.57 -15.48 13.12
C VAL A 292 2.29 -16.16 13.58
N ALA A 293 2.22 -16.59 14.85
CA ALA A 293 1.01 -17.20 15.41
C ALA A 293 -0.20 -16.24 15.34
N ASP A 294 -0.02 -14.97 15.71
CA ASP A 294 -1.07 -13.95 15.57
C ASP A 294 -1.44 -13.70 14.10
N SER A 295 -0.47 -13.57 13.20
CA SER A 295 -0.72 -13.37 11.76
C SER A 295 -1.51 -14.53 11.14
N VAL A 296 -1.23 -15.78 11.53
CA VAL A 296 -1.98 -16.97 11.08
C VAL A 296 -3.40 -16.97 11.67
N ARG A 297 -3.56 -16.74 12.98
CA ARG A 297 -4.87 -16.64 13.64
C ARG A 297 -5.76 -15.59 12.97
N ARG A 298 -5.25 -14.36 12.81
CA ARG A 298 -5.97 -13.24 12.17
C ARG A 298 -6.36 -13.59 10.73
N THR A 299 -5.47 -14.25 9.98
CA THR A 299 -5.79 -14.72 8.62
C THR A 299 -6.90 -15.78 8.61
N ALA A 300 -6.92 -16.70 9.57
CA ALA A 300 -7.99 -17.70 9.70
C ALA A 300 -9.35 -17.07 10.04
N GLU A 301 -9.36 -16.07 10.94
CA GLU A 301 -10.54 -15.26 11.26
C GLU A 301 -11.10 -14.56 10.01
N PHE A 302 -10.23 -13.87 9.23
CA PHE A 302 -10.64 -13.20 8.00
C PHE A 302 -11.14 -14.17 6.94
N LEU A 303 -10.46 -15.29 6.71
CA LEU A 303 -10.92 -16.34 5.79
C LEU A 303 -12.27 -16.92 6.23
N SER A 304 -12.48 -17.11 7.54
CA SER A 304 -13.76 -17.57 8.09
C SER A 304 -14.90 -16.55 7.88
N VAL A 305 -14.65 -15.26 8.12
CA VAL A 305 -15.63 -14.19 7.84
C VAL A 305 -15.95 -14.12 6.34
N ARG A 306 -14.94 -14.16 5.47
CA ARG A 306 -15.12 -13.99 4.02
C ARG A 306 -15.72 -15.21 3.34
N ARG A 307 -15.37 -16.43 3.75
CA ARG A 307 -16.05 -17.66 3.29
C ARG A 307 -17.53 -17.66 3.71
N ARG A 308 -17.86 -17.24 4.93
CA ARG A 308 -19.26 -17.07 5.37
C ARG A 308 -20.02 -16.02 4.57
N ALA A 309 -19.43 -14.85 4.30
CA ALA A 309 -20.05 -13.82 3.48
C ALA A 309 -20.32 -14.29 2.03
N VAL A 310 -19.37 -14.98 1.41
CA VAL A 310 -19.52 -15.57 0.07
C VAL A 310 -20.62 -16.65 0.04
N SER A 311 -20.72 -17.48 1.08
CA SER A 311 -21.78 -18.48 1.20
C SER A 311 -23.16 -17.87 1.47
N ALA A 312 -23.25 -16.82 2.29
CA ALA A 312 -24.48 -16.08 2.53
C ALA A 312 -25.01 -15.44 1.23
N ALA A 313 -24.13 -14.88 0.40
CA ALA A 313 -24.45 -14.35 -0.93
C ALA A 313 -24.78 -15.43 -2.00
N ARG A 314 -24.95 -16.70 -1.61
CA ARG A 314 -25.63 -17.73 -2.43
C ARG A 314 -27.16 -17.69 -2.24
N THR A 315 -27.66 -17.14 -1.12
CA THR A 315 -29.08 -17.07 -0.76
C THR A 315 -29.68 -15.73 -1.20
N PRO A 316 -30.79 -15.69 -1.95
CA PRO A 316 -31.33 -14.45 -2.54
C PRO A 316 -32.02 -13.50 -1.55
N GLU A 317 -32.16 -13.89 -0.28
CA GLU A 317 -32.92 -13.16 0.75
C GLU A 317 -32.06 -12.27 1.65
N ILE A 318 -30.72 -12.38 1.57
CA ILE A 318 -29.80 -11.59 2.39
C ILE A 318 -29.41 -10.32 1.60
N PRO A 319 -29.70 -9.10 2.11
CA PRO A 319 -29.24 -7.88 1.46
C PRO A 319 -27.72 -7.86 1.32
N ALA A 320 -27.23 -7.37 0.17
CA ALA A 320 -25.82 -7.02 0.04
C ALA A 320 -25.45 -5.97 1.09
N HIS A 321 -24.17 -5.94 1.50
CA HIS A 321 -23.65 -4.85 2.35
C HIS A 321 -24.00 -3.49 1.70
N PRO A 322 -24.43 -2.45 2.45
CA PRO A 322 -24.84 -1.18 1.85
C PRO A 322 -23.78 -0.58 0.91
N ASP A 323 -22.49 -0.81 1.21
CA ASP A 323 -21.34 -0.35 0.42
C ASP A 323 -20.96 -1.29 -0.73
N ALA A 324 -21.78 -2.30 -1.08
CA ALA A 324 -21.46 -3.27 -2.15
C ALA A 324 -21.34 -2.63 -3.56
N ALA A 325 -21.83 -1.41 -3.73
CA ALA A 325 -21.64 -0.59 -4.91
C ALA A 325 -20.31 0.21 -4.93
N ASP A 326 -19.60 0.31 -3.80
CA ASP A 326 -18.34 1.06 -3.69
C ASP A 326 -17.15 0.19 -4.11
N LEU A 327 -16.67 0.39 -5.34
CA LEU A 327 -15.62 -0.44 -5.94
C LEU A 327 -14.25 -0.18 -5.29
N PHE A 328 -13.98 1.06 -4.87
CA PHE A 328 -12.74 1.45 -4.22
C PHE A 328 -12.63 0.88 -2.79
N LEU A 329 -13.65 1.07 -1.96
CA LEU A 329 -13.69 0.52 -0.61
C LEU A 329 -13.63 -1.01 -0.63
N ARG A 330 -14.39 -1.64 -1.54
CA ARG A 330 -14.36 -3.10 -1.75
C ARG A 330 -12.98 -3.59 -2.15
N ALA A 331 -12.22 -2.82 -2.95
CA ALA A 331 -10.86 -3.16 -3.33
C ALA A 331 -9.91 -3.07 -2.12
N GLU A 332 -9.93 -1.95 -1.38
CA GLU A 332 -9.11 -1.75 -0.17
C GLU A 332 -9.37 -2.83 0.90
N GLN A 333 -10.62 -3.26 1.03
CA GLN A 333 -11.05 -4.34 1.92
C GLN A 333 -10.81 -5.76 1.37
N SER A 334 -10.14 -5.95 0.22
CA SER A 334 -9.94 -7.27 -0.40
C SER A 334 -8.55 -7.90 -0.24
N LEU A 335 -7.60 -7.22 0.41
CA LEU A 335 -6.25 -7.71 0.67
C LEU A 335 -6.22 -8.74 1.84
N VAL A 336 -6.87 -9.90 1.66
CA VAL A 336 -7.13 -10.86 2.76
C VAL A 336 -5.86 -11.55 3.29
N LEU A 337 -4.91 -11.91 2.41
CA LEU A 337 -3.67 -12.60 2.83
C LEU A 337 -2.51 -11.65 3.16
N GLY A 338 -2.58 -10.40 2.70
CA GLY A 338 -1.54 -9.38 2.98
C GLY A 338 -0.37 -9.42 2.01
N HIS A 339 0.79 -8.91 2.46
CA HIS A 339 2.00 -8.84 1.64
C HIS A 339 2.68 -10.22 1.57
N PRO A 340 2.80 -10.84 0.37
CA PRO A 340 3.22 -12.24 0.23
C PRO A 340 4.73 -12.50 0.40
N LEU A 341 5.48 -11.45 0.72
CA LEU A 341 6.95 -11.42 0.84
C LEU A 341 7.34 -10.68 2.13
N HIS A 342 6.61 -10.98 3.20
CA HIS A 342 6.81 -10.47 4.56
C HIS A 342 6.34 -11.58 5.53
N PRO A 343 7.04 -11.85 6.65
CA PRO A 343 6.78 -13.06 7.45
C PRO A 343 5.47 -13.00 8.24
N THR A 344 5.04 -11.80 8.66
CA THR A 344 3.92 -11.60 9.60
C THR A 344 2.88 -10.60 9.09
N PRO A 345 2.37 -10.74 7.84
CA PRO A 345 1.69 -9.66 7.11
C PRO A 345 0.29 -9.32 7.64
N LYS A 346 -0.25 -10.11 8.58
CA LYS A 346 -1.54 -9.89 9.27
C LYS A 346 -1.42 -9.80 10.78
N SER A 347 -0.20 -9.81 11.32
CA SER A 347 0.02 -9.56 12.75
C SER A 347 -0.49 -8.17 13.13
N ARG A 348 -1.28 -8.12 14.20
CA ARG A 348 -1.87 -6.93 14.82
C ARG A 348 -1.88 -7.08 16.34
N GLU A 349 -0.74 -7.52 16.88
CA GLU A 349 -0.53 -7.59 18.33
C GLU A 349 -0.83 -6.24 18.99
N GLY A 350 -1.59 -6.29 20.09
CA GLY A 350 -2.20 -5.11 20.71
C GLY A 350 -3.71 -4.98 20.44
N LEU A 351 -4.27 -5.70 19.46
CA LEU A 351 -5.72 -5.82 19.27
C LEU A 351 -6.30 -7.09 19.90
N SER A 352 -7.38 -6.94 20.66
CA SER A 352 -8.29 -8.04 21.00
C SER A 352 -9.06 -8.53 19.76
N GLU A 353 -9.76 -9.67 19.86
CA GLU A 353 -10.56 -10.22 18.76
C GLU A 353 -11.74 -9.33 18.36
N ALA A 354 -12.41 -8.69 19.32
CA ALA A 354 -13.51 -7.75 19.06
C ALA A 354 -13.01 -6.49 18.32
N GLU A 355 -11.84 -6.00 18.69
CA GLU A 355 -11.20 -4.85 18.03
C GLU A 355 -10.64 -5.23 16.66
N ALA A 356 -10.06 -6.42 16.51
CA ALA A 356 -9.61 -6.93 15.22
C ALA A 356 -10.79 -7.01 14.23
N ALA A 357 -11.96 -7.50 14.66
CA ALA A 357 -13.18 -7.52 13.83
C ALA A 357 -13.67 -6.11 13.46
N ARG A 358 -13.50 -5.10 14.33
CA ARG A 358 -13.97 -3.72 14.12
C ARG A 358 -13.01 -2.86 13.29
N TYR A 359 -11.71 -3.01 13.48
CA TYR A 359 -10.67 -2.15 12.91
C TYR A 359 -9.96 -2.77 11.70
N SER A 360 -10.20 -4.04 11.35
CA SER A 360 -9.54 -4.69 10.20
C SER A 360 -10.36 -4.55 8.91
N PRO A 361 -9.78 -4.04 7.80
CA PRO A 361 -10.46 -3.91 6.50
C PRO A 361 -10.91 -5.27 5.94
N GLU A 362 -10.17 -6.35 6.20
CA GLU A 362 -10.45 -7.71 5.71
C GLU A 362 -11.77 -8.28 6.23
N ALA A 363 -12.18 -7.83 7.43
CA ALA A 363 -13.42 -8.22 8.10
C ALA A 363 -14.64 -7.36 7.72
N HIS A 364 -14.47 -6.36 6.83
CA HIS A 364 -15.44 -5.28 6.59
C HIS A 364 -15.78 -4.47 7.85
N GLY A 365 -14.81 -4.30 8.76
CA GLY A 365 -14.99 -3.51 9.99
C GLY A 365 -15.33 -2.04 9.71
N SER A 366 -15.98 -1.38 10.67
CA SER A 366 -16.20 0.07 10.67
C SER A 366 -16.39 0.62 12.08
N PHE A 367 -16.13 1.91 12.27
CA PHE A 367 -16.19 2.57 13.57
C PHE A 367 -16.45 4.08 13.46
N ALA A 368 -17.20 4.64 14.42
CA ALA A 368 -17.18 6.07 14.67
C ALA A 368 -15.78 6.48 15.17
N LEU A 369 -15.31 7.64 14.73
CA LEU A 369 -14.01 8.19 15.14
C LEU A 369 -14.06 8.66 16.59
N HIS A 370 -12.93 8.56 17.28
CA HIS A 370 -12.77 9.14 18.61
C HIS A 370 -12.36 10.60 18.46
N TRP A 371 -13.01 11.53 19.16
CA TRP A 371 -12.73 12.96 18.99
C TRP A 371 -12.14 13.57 20.26
N MET A 372 -11.18 14.46 20.07
CA MET A 372 -10.71 15.39 21.10
C MET A 372 -10.95 16.83 20.64
N ALA A 373 -11.24 17.70 21.59
CA ALA A 373 -11.16 19.15 21.42
C ALA A 373 -9.77 19.62 21.87
N VAL A 374 -9.03 20.29 20.98
CA VAL A 374 -7.65 20.78 21.22
C VAL A 374 -7.65 22.31 21.31
N ALA A 375 -7.09 22.87 22.39
CA ALA A 375 -6.99 24.30 22.60
C ALA A 375 -6.01 24.94 21.59
N PRO A 376 -6.25 26.17 21.09
CA PRO A 376 -5.37 26.82 20.12
C PRO A 376 -3.90 26.95 20.53
N SER A 377 -3.59 26.96 21.83
CA SER A 377 -2.22 27.03 22.36
C SER A 377 -1.46 25.70 22.40
N ALA A 378 -2.13 24.58 22.10
CA ALA A 378 -1.53 23.23 22.01
C ALA A 378 -1.70 22.61 20.62
N LEU A 379 -2.15 23.40 19.63
CA LEU A 379 -2.48 22.96 18.28
C LEU A 379 -1.34 23.29 17.31
N ALA A 380 -0.88 22.29 16.58
CA ALA A 380 -0.13 22.47 15.34
C ALA A 380 -1.01 22.06 14.15
N ALA A 381 -1.01 22.85 13.07
CA ALA A 381 -1.76 22.56 11.86
C ALA A 381 -1.13 23.22 10.64
N ASP A 382 -1.38 22.66 9.46
CA ASP A 382 -1.08 23.32 8.18
C ASP A 382 -2.11 22.91 7.10
N SER A 383 -2.29 23.77 6.10
CA SER A 383 -3.17 23.51 4.96
C SER A 383 -2.71 24.20 3.67
N ALA A 384 -2.79 23.44 2.57
CA ALA A 384 -2.80 23.91 1.20
C ALA A 384 -4.09 23.48 0.45
N TRP A 385 -5.09 22.94 1.17
CA TRP A 385 -6.42 22.64 0.61
C TRP A 385 -7.08 23.95 0.19
N THR A 386 -7.61 24.04 -1.03
CA THR A 386 -8.33 25.25 -1.47
C THR A 386 -9.68 24.97 -2.11
N GLU A 387 -10.68 25.76 -1.71
CA GLU A 387 -11.99 25.82 -2.35
C GLU A 387 -12.16 27.16 -3.05
N ARG A 388 -12.58 27.14 -4.32
CA ARG A 388 -12.81 28.35 -5.13
C ARG A 388 -11.63 29.34 -5.08
N GLY A 389 -10.40 28.81 -5.12
CA GLY A 389 -9.14 29.55 -5.10
C GLY A 389 -8.65 30.03 -3.72
N ARG A 390 -9.39 29.82 -2.63
CA ARG A 390 -8.99 30.23 -1.26
C ARG A 390 -8.63 29.04 -0.39
N THR A 391 -7.59 29.18 0.42
CA THR A 391 -7.16 28.15 1.39
C THR A 391 -8.22 27.95 2.46
N VAL A 392 -8.46 26.69 2.82
CA VAL A 392 -9.38 26.27 3.88
C VAL A 392 -8.56 25.76 5.06
N PRO A 393 -8.68 26.36 6.26
CA PRO A 393 -7.99 25.88 7.45
C PRO A 393 -8.34 24.42 7.76
N ALA A 394 -7.37 23.64 8.21
CA ALA A 394 -7.50 22.19 8.41
C ALA A 394 -8.53 21.85 9.51
N GLU A 395 -8.61 22.68 10.53
CA GLU A 395 -9.58 22.67 11.62
C GLU A 395 -11.00 22.87 11.06
N GLN A 396 -11.15 23.73 10.04
CA GLN A 396 -12.44 23.92 9.37
C GLN A 396 -12.83 22.69 8.53
N LEU A 397 -11.87 22.00 7.91
CA LEU A 397 -12.12 20.74 7.19
C LEU A 397 -12.60 19.64 8.14
N LEU A 398 -11.86 19.40 9.22
CA LEU A 398 -12.22 18.39 10.23
C LEU A 398 -13.54 18.73 10.92
N THR A 399 -13.77 20.01 11.26
CA THR A 399 -15.06 20.47 11.76
C THR A 399 -16.20 20.16 10.80
N ARG A 400 -16.02 20.29 9.47
CA ARG A 400 -17.07 19.89 8.52
C ARG A 400 -17.36 18.38 8.61
N LEU A 401 -16.31 17.56 8.61
CA LEU A 401 -16.36 16.07 8.65
C LEU A 401 -16.91 15.49 9.96
N ALA A 402 -16.76 16.17 11.09
CA ALA A 402 -17.14 15.67 12.43
C ALA A 402 -18.65 15.44 12.67
N GLY A 403 -19.49 15.71 11.67
CA GLY A 403 -20.95 15.55 11.75
C GLY A 403 -21.62 16.44 12.80
N PRO A 404 -22.93 16.29 13.05
CA PRO A 404 -23.65 17.09 14.04
C PRO A 404 -23.37 16.70 15.50
N ALA A 405 -22.94 15.46 15.76
CA ALA A 405 -22.75 14.93 17.11
C ALA A 405 -21.50 15.50 17.80
N ALA A 406 -20.32 15.38 17.19
CA ALA A 406 -19.07 15.90 17.75
C ALA A 406 -19.08 17.42 17.89
N LYS A 407 -19.73 18.15 16.97
CA LYS A 407 -19.96 19.59 17.09
C LYS A 407 -20.68 19.96 18.39
N ARG A 408 -21.81 19.30 18.68
CA ARG A 408 -22.56 19.54 19.92
C ARG A 408 -21.75 19.14 21.16
N ALA A 409 -21.00 18.05 21.10
CA ALA A 409 -20.13 17.62 22.20
C ALA A 409 -19.04 18.66 22.50
N ALA A 410 -18.36 19.19 21.49
CA ALA A 410 -17.38 20.27 21.65
C ALA A 410 -18.03 21.56 22.18
N SER A 411 -19.17 21.99 21.63
CA SER A 411 -19.89 23.18 22.11
C SER A 411 -20.40 23.04 23.56
N ALA A 412 -20.62 21.82 24.06
CA ALA A 412 -20.99 21.58 25.46
C ALA A 412 -19.78 21.56 26.43
N HIS A 413 -18.55 21.50 25.90
CA HIS A 413 -17.30 21.53 26.67
C HIS A 413 -16.53 22.85 26.55
N ALA A 414 -17.01 23.79 25.73
CA ALA A 414 -16.59 25.19 25.75
C ALA A 414 -17.24 25.87 26.96
N ALA A 415 -16.44 26.58 27.77
CA ALA A 415 -16.94 27.39 28.87
C ALA A 415 -17.48 28.73 28.35
N GLU A 416 -16.81 29.29 27.33
CA GLU A 416 -17.27 30.46 26.59
C GLU A 416 -17.29 30.16 25.07
N PRO A 417 -18.21 30.77 24.29
CA PRO A 417 -18.25 30.59 22.83
C PRO A 417 -16.98 31.05 22.08
N ALA A 418 -16.08 31.77 22.77
CA ALA A 418 -14.81 32.26 22.24
C ALA A 418 -13.64 31.26 22.39
N ASP A 419 -13.82 30.15 23.10
CA ASP A 419 -12.74 29.23 23.50
C ASP A 419 -11.98 28.55 22.33
N GLY A 420 -12.53 28.57 21.11
CA GLY A 420 -11.78 28.32 19.87
C GLY A 420 -11.23 26.90 19.63
N TYR A 421 -11.58 25.91 20.46
CA TYR A 421 -11.06 24.54 20.35
C TYR A 421 -11.23 23.92 18.95
N ALA A 422 -10.15 23.35 18.41
CA ALA A 422 -10.17 22.58 17.17
C ALA A 422 -10.61 21.12 17.41
N LEU A 423 -11.29 20.52 16.44
CA LEU A 423 -11.73 19.12 16.48
C LEU A 423 -10.68 18.21 15.83
N LEU A 424 -10.01 17.40 16.66
CA LEU A 424 -9.04 16.38 16.24
C LEU A 424 -9.70 14.98 16.31
N PRO A 425 -9.85 14.25 15.19
CA PRO A 425 -10.20 12.84 15.23
C PRO A 425 -8.97 11.97 15.45
N LEU A 426 -9.20 10.84 16.09
CA LEU A 426 -8.23 9.79 16.40
C LEU A 426 -8.84 8.42 16.09
N HIS A 427 -7.97 7.42 15.91
CA HIS A 427 -8.40 6.03 15.87
C HIS A 427 -8.82 5.61 17.30
N PRO A 428 -9.97 4.94 17.53
CA PRO A 428 -10.43 4.65 18.89
C PRO A 428 -9.44 3.84 19.75
N TRP A 429 -8.70 2.90 19.16
CA TRP A 429 -7.60 2.21 19.85
C TRP A 429 -6.46 3.17 20.27
N GLN A 430 -6.13 4.16 19.42
CA GLN A 430 -5.07 5.13 19.72
C GLN A 430 -5.48 6.03 20.88
N ALA A 431 -6.73 6.51 20.92
CA ALA A 431 -7.22 7.30 22.04
C ALA A 431 -7.18 6.53 23.38
N GLY A 432 -7.47 5.23 23.37
CA GLY A 432 -7.36 4.37 24.54
C GLY A 432 -5.92 4.18 25.05
N GLU A 433 -4.94 4.06 24.15
CA GLU A 433 -3.53 3.91 24.52
C GLU A 433 -2.89 5.25 24.94
N LEU A 434 -3.23 6.35 24.26
CA LEU A 434 -2.79 7.71 24.61
C LEU A 434 -3.21 8.12 26.02
N ALA A 435 -4.38 7.67 26.51
CA ALA A 435 -4.87 7.93 27.87
C ALA A 435 -3.98 7.35 28.99
N HIS A 436 -2.91 6.63 28.65
CA HIS A 436 -1.91 6.10 29.59
C HIS A 436 -0.53 6.77 29.47
N ARG A 437 -0.37 7.74 28.57
CA ARG A 437 0.90 8.47 28.38
C ARG A 437 0.98 9.73 29.26
N PRO A 438 2.06 9.96 30.03
CA PRO A 438 2.17 11.11 30.94
C PRO A 438 1.97 12.47 30.26
N GLU A 439 2.52 12.65 29.07
CA GLU A 439 2.44 13.89 28.29
C GLU A 439 1.01 14.19 27.82
N VAL A 440 0.20 13.16 27.60
CA VAL A 440 -1.23 13.29 27.25
C VAL A 440 -2.07 13.57 28.50
N ALA A 441 -1.72 12.94 29.64
CA ALA A 441 -2.36 13.18 30.93
C ALA A 441 -2.18 14.65 31.39
N GLU A 442 -0.98 15.23 31.25
CA GLU A 442 -0.73 16.62 31.61
C GLU A 442 -1.58 17.60 30.77
N LEU A 443 -1.73 17.35 29.46
CA LEU A 443 -2.57 18.16 28.59
C LEU A 443 -4.07 18.05 28.94
N LEU A 444 -4.53 16.89 29.40
CA LEU A 444 -5.89 16.68 29.91
C LEU A 444 -6.11 17.41 31.25
N GLU A 445 -5.19 17.29 32.21
CA GLU A 445 -5.25 17.97 33.51
C GLU A 445 -5.22 19.50 33.38
N ARG A 446 -4.44 20.02 32.42
CA ARG A 446 -4.38 21.44 32.06
C ARG A 446 -5.58 21.91 31.22
N GLY A 447 -6.46 21.00 30.81
CA GLY A 447 -7.62 21.28 29.94
C GLY A 447 -7.27 21.71 28.51
N LEU A 448 -5.99 21.56 28.11
CA LEU A 448 -5.49 21.91 26.78
C LEU A 448 -5.97 20.94 25.70
N ILE A 449 -6.25 19.70 26.07
CA ILE A 449 -7.08 18.78 25.30
C ILE A 449 -8.24 18.28 26.16
N LYS A 450 -9.38 17.98 25.53
CA LYS A 450 -10.58 17.44 26.18
C LYS A 450 -11.10 16.25 25.38
N ASP A 451 -11.32 15.12 26.05
CA ASP A 451 -11.91 13.95 25.42
C ASP A 451 -13.40 14.15 25.15
N LEU A 452 -13.85 13.88 23.92
CA LEU A 452 -15.26 13.89 23.51
C LEU A 452 -15.80 12.47 23.22
N GLY A 453 -14.94 11.45 23.22
CA GLY A 453 -15.30 10.06 22.98
C GLY A 453 -15.56 9.70 21.51
N PRO A 454 -16.00 8.45 21.24
CA PRO A 454 -16.36 7.98 19.90
C PRO A 454 -17.68 8.58 19.41
N LEU A 455 -17.63 9.43 18.38
CA LEU A 455 -18.76 10.21 17.87
C LEU A 455 -18.79 10.30 16.34
N GLY A 456 -20.00 10.46 15.79
CA GLY A 456 -20.25 10.61 14.37
C GLY A 456 -20.62 9.30 13.67
N ASP A 457 -20.64 9.34 12.34
CA ASP A 457 -20.98 8.20 11.49
C ASP A 457 -19.83 7.18 11.41
N SER A 458 -20.11 5.98 10.86
CA SER A 458 -19.09 4.96 10.62
C SER A 458 -18.08 5.39 9.56
N TRP A 459 -16.80 5.31 9.92
CA TRP A 459 -15.65 5.32 9.02
C TRP A 459 -15.11 3.89 8.85
N TYR A 460 -14.55 3.62 7.67
CA TYR A 460 -14.13 2.29 7.26
C TYR A 460 -12.61 2.27 7.08
N PRO A 461 -11.87 1.36 7.73
CA PRO A 461 -10.43 1.22 7.52
C PRO A 461 -10.15 0.75 6.09
N THR A 462 -9.10 1.32 5.47
CA THR A 462 -8.59 0.92 4.16
C THR A 462 -7.44 -0.11 4.32
N SER A 463 -6.75 -0.50 3.24
CA SER A 463 -5.68 -1.52 3.29
C SER A 463 -4.49 -1.18 4.20
N SER A 464 -4.35 0.07 4.63
CA SER A 464 -3.35 0.54 5.59
C SER A 464 -3.77 0.44 7.07
N VAL A 465 -5.03 0.03 7.34
CA VAL A 465 -5.73 0.11 8.64
C VAL A 465 -5.95 1.54 9.13
N ARG A 466 -4.87 2.32 9.31
CA ARG A 466 -4.89 3.67 9.88
C ARG A 466 -5.45 4.77 8.98
N THR A 467 -5.50 4.54 7.65
CA THR A 467 -6.23 5.43 6.74
C THR A 467 -7.66 4.95 6.65
N VAL A 468 -8.62 5.83 6.95
CA VAL A 468 -10.05 5.56 6.94
C VAL A 468 -10.78 6.33 5.83
N TYR A 469 -11.81 5.69 5.30
CA TYR A 469 -12.67 6.16 4.22
C TYR A 469 -14.12 6.30 4.73
N GLN A 470 -14.88 7.22 4.15
CA GLN A 470 -16.34 7.29 4.32
C GLN A 470 -16.95 7.53 2.92
N PRO A 471 -17.90 6.70 2.45
CA PRO A 471 -18.50 6.85 1.13
C PRO A 471 -19.08 8.25 0.90
N GLY A 472 -18.67 8.88 -0.21
CA GLY A 472 -19.12 10.24 -0.56
C GLY A 472 -18.49 11.39 0.24
N ALA A 473 -17.64 11.13 1.25
CA ALA A 473 -16.89 12.19 1.92
C ALA A 473 -15.82 12.78 0.98
N PRO A 474 -15.55 14.10 1.03
CA PRO A 474 -14.55 14.73 0.16
C PRO A 474 -13.11 14.41 0.55
N ALA A 475 -12.89 13.81 1.72
CA ALA A 475 -11.58 13.48 2.26
C ALA A 475 -11.58 12.12 2.95
N MET A 476 -10.43 11.44 2.87
CA MET A 476 -10.04 10.34 3.76
C MET A 476 -9.23 10.92 4.93
N LEU A 477 -9.13 10.20 6.04
CA LEU A 477 -8.30 10.60 7.18
C LEU A 477 -7.22 9.54 7.42
N LYS A 478 -5.96 9.94 7.52
CA LYS A 478 -4.84 9.07 7.92
C LYS A 478 -4.45 9.43 9.35
N LEU A 479 -4.93 8.59 10.27
CA LEU A 479 -4.83 8.75 11.71
C LEU A 479 -3.50 8.18 12.22
N SER A 480 -2.97 8.67 13.33
CA SER A 480 -1.88 7.98 14.05
C SER A 480 -2.38 6.70 14.73
N LEU A 481 -1.54 5.66 14.75
CA LEU A 481 -1.87 4.32 15.27
C LEU A 481 -0.62 3.55 15.74
N GLY A 482 -0.35 3.51 17.05
CA GLY A 482 0.82 2.90 17.70
C GLY A 482 0.98 1.38 17.54
N LEU A 483 0.05 0.70 16.88
CA LEU A 483 0.18 -0.70 16.49
C LEU A 483 1.34 -0.91 15.51
N ARG A 484 2.07 -2.01 15.69
CA ARG A 484 3.03 -2.51 14.70
C ARG A 484 2.27 -3.23 13.59
N ILE A 485 2.30 -2.67 12.38
CA ILE A 485 1.67 -3.27 11.19
C ILE A 485 2.76 -3.41 10.13
N THR A 486 3.04 -4.66 9.75
CA THR A 486 4.34 -5.07 9.20
C THR A 486 5.50 -4.55 10.08
N ASN A 487 6.66 -4.20 9.51
CA ASN A 487 7.89 -3.86 10.24
C ASN A 487 7.91 -2.44 10.86
N SER A 488 6.76 -1.81 11.10
CA SER A 488 6.69 -0.41 11.50
C SER A 488 5.50 -0.12 12.41
N ARG A 489 5.72 0.64 13.48
CA ARG A 489 4.66 1.38 14.20
C ARG A 489 4.01 2.40 13.28
N ARG A 490 2.68 2.56 13.35
CA ARG A 490 1.91 3.38 12.39
C ARG A 490 1.40 4.70 12.99
N GLU A 491 2.20 5.34 13.83
CA GLU A 491 2.04 6.75 14.14
C GLU A 491 2.52 7.61 12.95
N ASN A 492 2.06 8.85 12.84
CA ASN A 492 2.60 9.82 11.88
C ASN A 492 3.74 10.59 12.54
N LEU A 493 4.77 10.97 11.79
CA LEU A 493 5.80 11.88 12.27
C LEU A 493 5.55 13.29 11.71
N HIS A 494 5.77 14.34 12.49
CA HIS A 494 5.51 15.73 12.08
C HIS A 494 6.18 16.10 10.73
N LYS A 495 7.40 15.60 10.46
CA LYS A 495 8.06 15.81 9.16
C LYS A 495 7.29 15.23 7.96
N GLU A 496 6.56 14.14 8.16
CA GLU A 496 5.70 13.52 7.14
C GLU A 496 4.40 14.31 6.93
N LEU A 497 3.86 14.91 8.01
CA LEU A 497 2.74 15.84 7.94
C LEU A 497 3.09 17.02 7.03
N HIS A 498 4.24 17.67 7.27
CA HIS A 498 4.79 18.71 6.40
C HIS A 498 5.02 18.22 4.96
N ARG A 499 5.59 17.02 4.76
CA ARG A 499 5.86 16.41 3.44
C ARG A 499 4.63 16.37 2.53
N GLY A 500 3.46 16.00 3.09
CA GLY A 500 2.19 15.96 2.34
C GLY A 500 1.78 17.33 1.79
N VAL A 501 1.86 18.37 2.63
CA VAL A 501 1.48 19.75 2.26
C VAL A 501 2.52 20.38 1.33
N GLU A 502 3.81 20.14 1.56
CA GLU A 502 4.90 20.58 0.66
C GLU A 502 4.73 20.00 -0.76
N VAL A 503 4.46 18.70 -0.90
CA VAL A 503 4.19 18.10 -2.20
C VAL A 503 2.92 18.68 -2.83
N HIS A 504 1.85 18.90 -2.05
CA HIS A 504 0.65 19.56 -2.59
C HIS A 504 0.94 21.00 -3.08
N ARG A 505 1.79 21.76 -2.39
CA ARG A 505 2.24 23.09 -2.81
C ARG A 505 3.10 23.03 -4.08
N LEU A 506 4.06 22.11 -4.17
CA LEU A 506 4.92 21.93 -5.34
C LEU A 506 4.11 21.54 -6.59
N LEU A 507 3.17 20.62 -6.45
CA LEU A 507 2.25 20.23 -7.52
C LEU A 507 1.47 21.44 -8.06
N ARG A 508 1.05 22.37 -7.19
CA ARG A 508 0.36 23.61 -7.57
C ARG A 508 1.26 24.68 -8.17
N ALA A 509 2.57 24.64 -7.92
CA ALA A 509 3.54 25.59 -8.46
C ALA A 509 3.83 25.39 -9.97
N GLY A 510 3.20 24.40 -10.61
CA GLY A 510 3.28 24.14 -12.06
C GLY A 510 3.43 22.65 -12.38
N LEU A 511 4.05 21.89 -11.48
CA LEU A 511 4.41 20.48 -11.72
C LEU A 511 3.20 19.58 -12.04
N ALA A 512 2.02 19.82 -11.45
CA ALA A 512 0.82 19.06 -11.80
C ALA A 512 0.28 19.38 -13.20
N ALA A 513 0.53 20.59 -13.73
CA ALA A 513 0.15 20.94 -15.11
C ALA A 513 1.14 20.31 -16.11
N GLU A 514 2.44 20.33 -15.81
CA GLU A 514 3.47 19.59 -16.56
C GLU A 514 3.15 18.08 -16.59
N TRP A 515 2.82 17.49 -15.44
CA TRP A 515 2.41 16.09 -15.34
C TRP A 515 1.15 15.81 -16.17
N GLN A 516 0.06 16.54 -15.93
CA GLN A 516 -1.24 16.26 -16.55
C GLN A 516 -1.19 16.42 -18.08
N ALA A 517 -0.28 17.27 -18.60
CA ALA A 517 -0.03 17.39 -20.04
C ALA A 517 0.73 16.18 -20.62
N ALA A 518 1.67 15.59 -19.88
CA ALA A 518 2.42 14.41 -20.31
C ALA A 518 1.65 13.09 -20.11
N HIS A 519 0.93 12.96 -18.99
CA HIS A 519 0.34 11.72 -18.49
C HIS A 519 -1.07 11.93 -17.89
N PRO A 520 -2.07 12.31 -18.70
CA PRO A 520 -3.40 12.72 -18.21
C PRO A 520 -4.20 11.62 -17.49
N GLY A 521 -3.81 10.35 -17.64
CA GLY A 521 -4.42 9.21 -16.93
C GLY A 521 -3.95 9.06 -15.47
N PHE A 522 -2.92 9.78 -15.03
CA PHE A 522 -2.27 9.59 -13.71
C PHE A 522 -2.22 10.87 -12.88
N ASP A 523 -2.55 10.77 -11.60
CA ASP A 523 -2.42 11.86 -10.60
C ASP A 523 -2.07 11.27 -9.22
N ILE A 524 -1.68 12.12 -8.28
CA ILE A 524 -1.40 11.79 -6.88
C ILE A 524 -2.67 12.01 -6.04
N VAL A 525 -3.02 11.04 -5.18
CA VAL A 525 -3.97 11.23 -4.08
C VAL A 525 -3.27 12.03 -2.99
N ARG A 526 -3.62 13.33 -2.90
CA ARG A 526 -2.83 14.35 -2.21
C ARG A 526 -3.23 14.46 -0.74
N ASP A 527 -2.26 14.84 0.09
CA ASP A 527 -2.41 15.03 1.55
C ASP A 527 -2.22 16.53 1.89
N PRO A 528 -3.16 17.41 1.52
CA PRO A 528 -2.97 18.85 1.57
C PRO A 528 -3.04 19.49 2.95
N ALA A 529 -3.44 18.79 4.01
CA ALA A 529 -3.70 19.39 5.31
C ALA A 529 -3.56 18.39 6.46
N TRP A 530 -3.28 18.87 7.67
CA TRP A 530 -3.17 18.06 8.88
C TRP A 530 -3.40 18.88 10.16
N LEU A 531 -3.75 18.18 11.23
CA LEU A 531 -3.68 18.65 12.64
C LEU A 531 -2.78 17.71 13.44
N ALA A 532 -2.08 18.25 14.41
CA ALA A 532 -1.37 17.53 15.45
C ALA A 532 -1.39 18.32 16.77
N VAL A 533 -0.97 17.69 17.86
CA VAL A 533 -0.81 18.34 19.17
C VAL A 533 0.67 18.58 19.48
N VAL A 534 0.94 19.69 20.14
CA VAL A 534 2.27 20.06 20.65
C VAL A 534 2.20 20.35 22.16
N ASP A 535 3.34 20.19 22.83
CA ASP A 535 3.49 20.52 24.24
C ASP A 535 3.72 22.04 24.47
N ALA A 536 4.06 22.41 25.70
CA ALA A 536 4.26 23.80 26.09
C ALA A 536 5.53 24.46 25.49
N ASP A 537 6.51 23.67 25.07
CA ASP A 537 7.73 24.13 24.38
C ASP A 537 7.56 24.11 22.85
N GLY A 538 6.42 23.61 22.36
CA GLY A 538 6.09 23.50 20.94
C GLY A 538 6.60 22.21 20.29
N ALA A 539 7.04 21.22 21.07
CA ALA A 539 7.50 19.95 20.53
C ALA A 539 6.31 19.01 20.21
N PRO A 540 6.42 18.15 19.17
CA PRO A 540 5.38 17.19 18.80
C PRO A 540 5.00 16.22 19.94
N VAL A 541 3.71 16.05 20.19
CA VAL A 541 3.19 14.99 21.08
C VAL A 541 2.76 13.79 20.21
N PRO A 542 3.56 12.71 20.12
CA PRO A 542 3.36 11.68 19.10
C PRO A 542 2.05 10.91 19.31
N GLY A 543 1.34 10.65 18.21
CA GLY A 543 0.12 9.85 18.25
C GLY A 543 -1.17 10.68 18.26
N LEU A 544 -1.08 11.98 18.54
CA LEU A 544 -2.19 12.95 18.48
C LEU A 544 -2.26 13.65 17.12
N ASP A 545 -2.02 12.92 16.02
CA ASP A 545 -1.88 13.45 14.67
C ASP A 545 -2.91 12.86 13.69
N THR A 546 -3.48 13.73 12.84
CA THR A 546 -4.34 13.34 11.70
C THR A 546 -3.96 14.10 10.43
N VAL A 547 -3.69 13.36 9.36
CA VAL A 547 -3.59 13.87 7.99
C VAL A 547 -4.95 13.84 7.30
N VAL A 548 -5.33 14.94 6.66
CA VAL A 548 -6.51 15.05 5.79
C VAL A 548 -6.07 14.79 4.34
N ARG A 549 -6.53 13.68 3.78
CA ARG A 549 -6.22 13.20 2.42
C ARG A 549 -7.39 13.49 1.49
N ASN A 550 -7.13 13.97 0.28
CA ASN A 550 -8.18 14.12 -0.74
C ASN A 550 -8.85 12.77 -1.01
N ASN A 551 -10.20 12.74 -1.09
CA ASN A 551 -10.90 11.63 -1.72
C ASN A 551 -11.33 12.04 -3.15
N PRO A 552 -10.62 11.59 -4.20
CA PRO A 552 -11.01 11.84 -5.59
C PRO A 552 -11.97 10.79 -6.16
N PHE A 553 -12.41 9.79 -5.37
CA PHE A 553 -13.16 8.63 -5.86
C PHE A 553 -14.65 8.72 -5.53
N ALA A 554 -15.48 8.62 -6.57
CA ALA A 554 -16.88 8.26 -6.44
C ALA A 554 -17.02 6.73 -6.23
N PRO A 555 -18.11 6.24 -5.59
CA PRO A 555 -18.26 4.80 -5.32
C PRO A 555 -18.19 3.90 -6.57
N GLY A 556 -18.65 4.41 -7.73
CA GLY A 556 -18.59 3.70 -9.00
C GLY A 556 -17.23 3.70 -9.71
N ASP A 557 -16.23 4.41 -9.19
CA ASP A 557 -14.89 4.46 -9.82
C ASP A 557 -14.13 3.17 -9.53
N ASP A 558 -13.80 2.42 -10.59
CA ASP A 558 -13.09 1.15 -10.44
C ASP A 558 -11.58 1.35 -10.22
N VAL A 559 -11.22 1.67 -8.98
CA VAL A 559 -9.85 1.93 -8.54
C VAL A 559 -9.40 0.91 -7.51
N THR A 560 -8.23 0.32 -7.70
CA THR A 560 -7.72 -0.76 -6.82
C THR A 560 -6.21 -0.65 -6.62
N CYS A 561 -5.73 -0.79 -5.39
CA CYS A 561 -4.29 -0.97 -5.15
C CYS A 561 -3.83 -2.32 -5.70
N ILE A 562 -2.63 -2.36 -6.28
CA ILE A 562 -2.09 -3.57 -6.92
C ILE A 562 -2.00 -4.73 -5.92
N ALA A 563 -1.68 -4.48 -4.66
CA ALA A 563 -1.62 -5.52 -3.63
C ALA A 563 -2.97 -6.24 -3.47
N ALA A 564 -4.09 -5.50 -3.43
CA ALA A 564 -5.43 -6.07 -3.33
C ALA A 564 -5.94 -6.66 -4.67
N LEU A 565 -5.46 -6.13 -5.81
CA LEU A 565 -5.73 -6.68 -7.13
C LEU A 565 -5.15 -8.10 -7.28
N VAL A 566 -3.91 -8.32 -6.83
CA VAL A 566 -3.18 -9.59 -7.00
C VAL A 566 -3.39 -10.62 -5.89
N SER A 567 -3.80 -10.20 -4.69
CA SER A 567 -3.98 -11.09 -3.54
C SER A 567 -5.14 -12.07 -3.74
N PRO A 568 -4.94 -13.39 -3.58
CA PRO A 568 -6.04 -14.36 -3.56
C PRO A 568 -6.99 -14.14 -2.39
N ARG A 569 -8.29 -14.26 -2.67
CA ARG A 569 -9.39 -14.16 -1.70
C ARG A 569 -10.44 -15.25 -1.97
N PRO A 570 -11.29 -15.60 -0.98
CA PRO A 570 -12.47 -16.42 -1.25
C PRO A 570 -13.39 -15.68 -2.23
N VAL A 571 -13.71 -16.31 -3.37
CA VAL A 571 -14.70 -15.80 -4.34
C VAL A 571 -15.88 -16.75 -4.46
N ARG A 572 -17.02 -16.25 -4.97
CA ARG A 572 -18.15 -17.13 -5.31
C ARG A 572 -17.70 -18.08 -6.43
N ALA A 573 -17.80 -19.39 -6.17
CA ALA A 573 -17.65 -20.39 -7.22
C ALA A 573 -18.68 -20.10 -8.33
N ALA A 574 -18.22 -19.96 -9.57
CA ALA A 574 -19.10 -19.83 -10.72
C ALA A 574 -19.81 -21.18 -10.94
N ASP A 575 -21.13 -21.14 -11.13
CA ASP A 575 -21.91 -22.31 -11.52
C ASP A 575 -21.42 -22.78 -12.92
N PRO A 576 -20.87 -24.01 -13.06
CA PRO A 576 -20.30 -24.44 -14.34
C PRO A 576 -21.40 -24.58 -15.40
N PRO A 577 -21.20 -24.05 -16.62
CA PRO A 577 -22.25 -23.93 -17.62
C PRO A 577 -22.86 -25.30 -17.96
N GLY A 578 -24.18 -25.40 -17.82
CA GLY A 578 -24.96 -26.61 -18.09
C GLY A 578 -25.21 -27.54 -16.89
N ARG A 579 -24.50 -27.41 -15.76
CA ARG A 579 -24.72 -28.28 -14.60
C ARG A 579 -25.62 -27.61 -13.55
N ARG A 580 -26.94 -27.83 -13.65
CA ARG A 580 -27.85 -27.59 -12.51
C ARG A 580 -27.34 -28.41 -11.32
N THR A 581 -26.96 -27.74 -10.24
CA THR A 581 -26.63 -28.39 -8.97
C THR A 581 -27.87 -29.13 -8.46
N ALA A 582 -27.69 -30.40 -8.08
CA ALA A 582 -28.78 -31.18 -7.51
C ALA A 582 -29.14 -30.62 -6.12
N PRO A 583 -30.42 -30.40 -5.80
CA PRO A 583 -30.82 -29.97 -4.46
C PRO A 583 -30.42 -31.06 -3.45
N GLY A 584 -29.48 -30.73 -2.55
CA GLY A 584 -28.88 -31.67 -1.61
C GLY A 584 -27.37 -31.88 -1.75
N ALA A 585 -26.70 -31.26 -2.73
CA ALA A 585 -25.22 -31.18 -2.73
C ALA A 585 -24.73 -30.35 -1.52
N ALA A 586 -23.73 -30.86 -0.80
CA ALA A 586 -23.24 -30.23 0.44
C ALA A 586 -22.66 -28.81 0.20
N PRO A 587 -22.90 -27.83 1.10
CA PRO A 587 -22.41 -26.46 0.92
C PRO A 587 -20.89 -26.30 0.94
N ASP A 588 -20.19 -27.26 1.57
CA ASP A 588 -18.83 -27.13 2.10
C ASP A 588 -17.69 -27.39 1.11
N ALA A 589 -18.00 -27.42 -0.19
CA ALA A 589 -16.98 -27.17 -1.22
C ALA A 589 -16.45 -25.74 -1.03
N GLY A 590 -15.23 -25.64 -0.48
CA GLY A 590 -14.60 -24.38 -0.07
C GLY A 590 -14.67 -23.31 -1.16
N ALA A 591 -15.01 -22.08 -0.78
CA ALA A 591 -15.06 -20.97 -1.73
C ALA A 591 -13.65 -20.76 -2.34
N PRO A 592 -13.48 -20.92 -3.67
CA PRO A 592 -12.16 -21.01 -4.30
C PRO A 592 -11.37 -19.72 -4.12
N MET A 593 -10.05 -19.84 -4.05
CA MET A 593 -9.14 -18.73 -3.78
C MET A 593 -8.69 -18.11 -5.10
N ARG A 594 -9.21 -16.93 -5.44
CA ARG A 594 -8.86 -16.21 -6.68
C ARG A 594 -8.54 -14.75 -6.40
N SER A 595 -7.59 -14.19 -7.14
CA SER A 595 -7.33 -12.75 -7.12
C SER A 595 -8.27 -11.99 -8.04
N ARG A 596 -8.33 -10.67 -7.87
CA ARG A 596 -9.07 -9.82 -8.81
C ARG A 596 -8.44 -9.84 -10.21
N LEU A 597 -7.12 -9.92 -10.29
CA LEU A 597 -6.40 -10.03 -11.56
C LEU A 597 -6.85 -11.26 -12.35
N ALA A 598 -6.99 -12.41 -11.68
CA ALA A 598 -7.46 -13.65 -12.29
C ALA A 598 -8.93 -13.55 -12.79
N GLU A 599 -9.80 -12.91 -12.00
CA GLU A 599 -11.20 -12.65 -12.40
C GLU A 599 -11.28 -11.74 -13.64
N LEU A 600 -10.55 -10.62 -13.64
CA LEU A 600 -10.53 -9.65 -14.75
C LEU A 600 -9.95 -10.25 -16.03
N VAL A 601 -8.77 -10.88 -15.95
CA VAL A 601 -8.11 -11.51 -17.10
C VAL A 601 -8.95 -12.66 -17.67
N GLY A 602 -9.62 -13.44 -16.82
CA GLY A 602 -10.57 -14.48 -17.24
C GLY A 602 -11.79 -13.90 -17.96
N ALA A 603 -12.41 -12.86 -17.41
CA ALA A 603 -13.56 -12.19 -18.04
C ALA A 603 -13.17 -11.51 -19.36
N LEU A 604 -12.01 -10.86 -19.44
CA LEU A 604 -11.48 -10.23 -20.65
C LEU A 604 -11.19 -11.27 -21.74
N ALA A 605 -10.57 -12.41 -21.40
CA ALA A 605 -10.36 -13.50 -22.35
C ALA A 605 -11.69 -14.07 -22.87
N ALA A 606 -12.68 -14.27 -21.98
CA ALA A 606 -14.01 -14.75 -22.37
C ALA A 606 -14.76 -13.76 -23.28
N ARG A 607 -14.75 -12.45 -23.00
CA ARG A 607 -15.43 -11.45 -23.85
C ARG A 607 -14.73 -11.20 -25.19
N THR A 608 -13.39 -11.26 -25.23
CA THR A 608 -12.62 -10.98 -26.45
C THR A 608 -12.35 -12.21 -27.32
N GLY A 609 -12.61 -13.43 -26.82
CA GLY A 609 -12.28 -14.68 -27.50
C GLY A 609 -10.76 -14.94 -27.65
N ARG A 610 -9.90 -14.13 -27.02
CA ARG A 610 -8.44 -14.20 -27.16
C ARG A 610 -7.80 -15.12 -26.11
N PRO A 611 -6.65 -15.76 -26.41
CA PRO A 611 -5.92 -16.57 -25.44
C PRO A 611 -5.57 -15.79 -24.16
N ARG A 612 -5.74 -16.43 -22.99
CA ARG A 612 -5.52 -15.84 -21.66
C ARG A 612 -4.19 -15.08 -21.54
N GLY A 613 -3.10 -15.68 -22.01
CA GLY A 613 -1.76 -15.07 -21.98
C GLY A 613 -1.61 -13.81 -22.83
N ALA A 614 -2.32 -13.72 -23.97
CA ALA A 614 -2.29 -12.53 -24.83
C ALA A 614 -3.09 -11.36 -24.22
N VAL A 615 -4.19 -11.67 -23.54
CA VAL A 615 -4.97 -10.69 -22.76
C VAL A 615 -4.18 -10.21 -21.53
N ALA A 616 -3.55 -11.14 -20.80
CA ALA A 616 -2.68 -10.82 -19.67
C ALA A 616 -1.49 -9.92 -20.08
N ALA A 617 -0.83 -10.23 -21.19
CA ALA A 617 0.26 -9.42 -21.73
C ALA A 617 -0.19 -8.01 -22.15
N GLU A 618 -1.36 -7.86 -22.78
CA GLU A 618 -1.90 -6.53 -23.10
C GLU A 618 -2.31 -5.76 -21.83
N TRP A 619 -2.93 -6.42 -20.84
CA TRP A 619 -3.26 -5.80 -19.56
C TRP A 619 -1.99 -5.27 -18.87
N PHE A 620 -0.92 -6.08 -18.86
CA PHE A 620 0.37 -5.70 -18.30
C PHE A 620 1.03 -4.54 -19.08
N LEU A 621 1.03 -4.56 -20.42
CA LEU A 621 1.53 -3.44 -21.23
C LEU A 621 0.76 -2.14 -20.98
N ARG A 622 -0.58 -2.20 -20.89
CA ARG A 622 -1.40 -1.04 -20.50
C ARG A 622 -1.06 -0.55 -19.09
N TYR A 623 -0.78 -1.44 -18.13
CA TYR A 623 -0.32 -1.06 -16.80
C TYR A 623 1.04 -0.34 -16.82
N LEU A 624 2.02 -0.84 -17.60
CA LEU A 624 3.31 -0.18 -17.75
C LEU A 624 3.15 1.26 -18.29
N GLU A 625 2.35 1.44 -19.34
CA GLU A 625 2.12 2.75 -19.96
C GLU A 625 1.29 3.72 -19.10
N GLN A 626 0.22 3.24 -18.45
CA GLN A 626 -0.70 4.09 -17.68
C GLN A 626 -0.29 4.33 -16.23
N VAL A 627 0.65 3.54 -15.69
CA VAL A 627 1.02 3.57 -14.27
C VAL A 627 2.53 3.65 -14.03
N VAL A 628 3.36 2.92 -14.78
CA VAL A 628 4.82 2.91 -14.57
C VAL A 628 5.50 4.07 -15.29
N ARG A 629 5.14 4.36 -16.55
CA ARG A 629 5.71 5.48 -17.33
C ARG A 629 5.52 6.84 -16.63
N PRO A 630 4.35 7.19 -16.05
CA PRO A 630 4.18 8.45 -15.32
C PRO A 630 5.07 8.58 -14.07
N VAL A 631 5.31 7.48 -13.36
CA VAL A 631 6.17 7.47 -12.16
C VAL A 631 7.66 7.60 -12.54
N LEU A 632 8.10 6.93 -13.62
CA LEU A 632 9.43 7.14 -14.20
C LEU A 632 9.59 8.55 -14.78
N TRP A 633 8.51 9.13 -15.33
CA TRP A 633 8.51 10.50 -15.81
C TRP A 633 8.73 11.48 -14.66
N LEU A 634 8.04 11.35 -13.53
CA LEU A 634 8.24 12.25 -12.38
C LEU A 634 9.70 12.27 -11.91
N ASP A 635 10.31 11.09 -11.78
CA ASP A 635 11.69 10.94 -11.34
C ASP A 635 12.67 11.67 -12.28
N GLY A 636 12.57 11.42 -13.60
CA GLY A 636 13.43 12.09 -14.58
C GLY A 636 13.07 13.56 -14.87
N ALA A 637 11.80 13.92 -14.77
CA ALA A 637 11.30 15.25 -15.10
C ALA A 637 11.61 16.24 -13.98
N ALA A 638 11.25 15.91 -12.73
CA ALA A 638 11.30 16.80 -11.58
C ALA A 638 12.25 16.35 -10.45
N GLY A 639 12.85 15.16 -10.54
CA GLY A 639 13.77 14.68 -9.50
C GLY A 639 13.10 14.05 -8.29
N ILE A 640 11.87 13.55 -8.43
CA ILE A 640 11.08 13.00 -7.33
C ILE A 640 10.80 11.52 -7.60
N ALA A 641 11.44 10.65 -6.83
CA ALA A 641 11.11 9.22 -6.83
C ALA A 641 10.01 8.93 -5.80
N LEU A 642 9.27 7.85 -6.04
CA LEU A 642 8.14 7.44 -5.21
C LEU A 642 8.35 6.03 -4.63
N GLU A 643 7.91 5.82 -3.39
CA GLU A 643 7.70 4.51 -2.77
C GLU A 643 6.46 3.83 -3.40
N ALA A 644 6.51 3.63 -4.71
CA ALA A 644 5.43 3.12 -5.56
C ALA A 644 5.28 1.60 -5.44
N HIS A 645 5.28 1.10 -4.20
CA HIS A 645 5.04 -0.30 -3.87
C HIS A 645 3.56 -0.68 -4.07
N GLN A 646 3.25 -1.97 -4.19
CA GLN A 646 1.92 -2.44 -4.62
C GLN A 646 0.70 -1.91 -3.83
N GLN A 647 0.86 -1.48 -2.58
CA GLN A 647 -0.24 -0.91 -1.78
C GLN A 647 -0.42 0.62 -1.93
N ASN A 648 0.60 1.35 -2.41
CA ASN A 648 0.55 2.80 -2.67
C ASN A 648 0.32 3.13 -4.15
N THR A 649 0.55 2.17 -5.04
CA THR A 649 0.15 2.27 -6.45
C THR A 649 -1.26 1.72 -6.64
N LEU A 650 -2.15 2.56 -7.16
CA LEU A 650 -3.50 2.22 -7.58
C LEU A 650 -3.56 2.18 -9.12
N VAL A 651 -4.31 1.22 -9.67
CA VAL A 651 -4.71 1.21 -11.09
C VAL A 651 -6.18 1.65 -11.19
N VAL A 652 -6.48 2.45 -12.22
CA VAL A 652 -7.84 2.85 -12.61
C VAL A 652 -8.25 1.97 -13.80
N LEU A 653 -9.39 1.30 -13.68
CA LEU A 653 -9.92 0.39 -14.69
C LEU A 653 -11.09 1.02 -15.45
N ASP A 654 -11.23 0.67 -16.73
CA ASP A 654 -12.46 0.92 -17.49
C ASP A 654 -13.55 -0.11 -17.12
N PRO A 655 -14.82 0.10 -17.53
CA PRO A 655 -15.91 -0.85 -17.26
C PRO A 655 -15.71 -2.26 -17.87
N ASP A 656 -14.76 -2.41 -18.80
CA ASP A 656 -14.35 -3.69 -19.37
C ASP A 656 -13.27 -4.40 -18.51
N GLY A 657 -12.54 -3.67 -17.65
CA GLY A 657 -11.52 -4.18 -16.75
C GLY A 657 -10.07 -3.95 -17.19
N TRP A 658 -9.83 -3.11 -18.21
CA TRP A 658 -8.48 -2.73 -18.65
C TRP A 658 -7.91 -1.55 -17.87
N PRO A 659 -6.57 -1.45 -17.68
CA PRO A 659 -5.94 -0.25 -17.17
C PRO A 659 -6.11 0.92 -18.14
N VAL A 660 -6.66 2.03 -17.64
CA VAL A 660 -6.82 3.31 -18.36
C VAL A 660 -6.22 4.51 -17.61
N GLY A 661 -5.65 4.27 -16.43
CA GLY A 661 -4.97 5.27 -15.62
C GLY A 661 -4.37 4.65 -14.35
N GLY A 662 -3.76 5.50 -13.54
CA GLY A 662 -3.21 5.10 -12.23
C GLY A 662 -3.29 6.22 -11.22
N ARG A 663 -3.08 5.90 -9.94
CA ARG A 663 -2.83 6.91 -8.91
C ARG A 663 -1.70 6.46 -8.00
N TYR A 664 -0.88 7.40 -7.56
CA TYR A 664 -0.04 7.20 -6.38
C TYR A 664 -0.75 7.74 -5.13
N ARG A 665 -0.48 7.17 -3.96
CA ARG A 665 -0.91 7.72 -2.67
C ARG A 665 0.19 7.61 -1.62
N ASP A 666 -0.03 8.38 -0.56
CA ASP A 666 0.75 8.47 0.68
C ASP A 666 1.80 9.58 0.74
N ASN A 667 1.91 10.19 1.93
CA ASN A 667 2.82 11.30 2.25
C ASN A 667 4.17 10.87 2.82
N GLN A 668 4.35 9.61 3.24
CA GLN A 668 5.66 9.16 3.75
C GLN A 668 6.65 8.95 2.59
N GLY A 669 6.17 8.34 1.50
CA GLY A 669 6.98 7.72 0.45
C GLY A 669 7.50 8.61 -0.69
N TYR A 670 7.87 9.87 -0.42
CA TYR A 670 8.55 10.73 -1.41
C TYR A 670 10.05 10.79 -1.15
N TYR A 671 10.86 10.72 -2.21
CA TYR A 671 12.29 11.00 -2.15
C TYR A 671 12.63 12.10 -3.16
N PHE A 672 13.14 13.23 -2.68
CA PHE A 672 13.66 14.30 -3.55
C PHE A 672 15.15 14.08 -3.76
N ARG A 673 15.59 13.96 -5.01
CA ARG A 673 17.02 13.78 -5.34
C ARG A 673 17.83 15.00 -4.90
N GLU A 674 18.93 14.77 -4.20
CA GLU A 674 19.88 15.84 -3.82
C GLU A 674 20.41 16.56 -5.07
N SER A 675 20.69 15.84 -6.16
CA SER A 675 21.08 16.42 -7.46
C SER A 675 20.07 17.41 -8.06
N ARG A 676 18.84 17.44 -7.54
CA ARG A 676 17.70 18.25 -8.03
C ARG A 676 17.27 19.33 -7.05
N ARG A 677 17.96 19.49 -5.91
CA ARG A 677 17.65 20.50 -4.88
C ARG A 677 17.43 21.89 -5.47
N THR A 678 18.34 22.39 -6.30
CA THR A 678 18.25 23.75 -6.88
C THR A 678 17.01 23.94 -7.77
N GLU A 679 16.61 22.93 -8.55
CA GLU A 679 15.40 22.98 -9.38
C GLU A 679 14.15 23.02 -8.49
N LEU A 680 14.08 22.11 -7.51
CA LEU A 680 12.95 22.00 -6.59
C LEU A 680 12.80 23.24 -5.69
N SER A 681 13.91 23.79 -5.16
CA SER A 681 13.91 25.02 -4.36
C SER A 681 13.57 26.27 -5.18
N THR A 682 13.80 26.25 -6.50
CA THR A 682 13.36 27.33 -7.41
C THR A 682 11.86 27.24 -7.69
N ARG A 683 11.30 26.03 -7.80
CA ARG A 683 9.86 25.78 -7.97
C ARG A 683 9.07 26.05 -6.67
N LEU A 684 9.63 25.72 -5.51
CA LEU A 684 9.06 25.97 -4.18
C LEU A 684 10.16 26.33 -3.17
N PRO A 685 10.38 27.62 -2.86
CA PRO A 685 11.32 28.05 -1.83
C PRO A 685 10.98 27.43 -0.46
N GLY A 686 12.00 26.94 0.25
CA GLY A 686 11.84 26.28 1.55
C GLY A 686 11.39 24.81 1.51
N ILE A 687 11.17 24.23 0.32
CA ILE A 687 10.87 22.79 0.20
C ILE A 687 11.94 21.91 0.87
N GLY A 688 11.52 20.85 1.56
CA GLY A 688 12.40 19.90 2.22
C GLY A 688 12.90 20.32 3.60
N VAL A 689 12.71 21.58 4.03
CA VAL A 689 13.29 22.11 5.27
C VAL A 689 12.63 21.55 6.52
N HIS A 690 11.30 21.47 6.56
CA HIS A 690 10.56 20.88 7.69
C HIS A 690 10.28 19.38 7.48
N SER A 691 10.23 18.95 6.22
CA SER A 691 9.86 17.59 5.84
C SER A 691 11.02 16.59 5.77
N ASP A 692 12.27 17.05 5.72
CA ASP A 692 13.48 16.20 5.63
C ASP A 692 13.32 15.13 4.53
N THR A 693 13.07 15.61 3.31
CA THR A 693 12.65 14.79 2.15
C THR A 693 13.74 14.67 1.08
N PHE A 694 14.85 15.40 1.24
CA PHE A 694 16.00 15.28 0.33
C PHE A 694 16.86 14.07 0.70
N VAL A 695 17.13 13.23 -0.30
CA VAL A 695 17.87 11.98 -0.17
C VAL A 695 18.93 11.93 -1.27
N SER A 696 20.09 11.35 -0.98
CA SER A 696 21.14 11.18 -1.98
C SER A 696 20.64 10.34 -3.16
N ASP A 697 21.09 10.65 -4.37
CA ASP A 697 20.66 9.97 -5.58
C ASP A 697 20.90 8.45 -5.51
N THR A 698 22.02 7.99 -4.94
CA THR A 698 22.33 6.56 -4.76
C THR A 698 21.32 5.84 -3.86
N VAL A 699 20.90 6.44 -2.74
CA VAL A 699 19.88 5.84 -1.85
C VAL A 699 18.50 5.94 -2.50
N THR A 700 18.23 7.03 -3.23
CA THR A 700 17.01 7.19 -4.03
C THR A 700 16.90 6.08 -5.08
N ASP A 701 17.97 5.77 -5.80
CA ASP A 701 18.03 4.70 -6.80
C ASP A 701 17.90 3.30 -6.17
N GLU A 702 18.50 3.04 -5.00
CA GLU A 702 18.33 1.76 -4.29
C GLU A 702 16.86 1.56 -3.84
N ARG A 703 16.26 2.58 -3.22
CA ARG A 703 14.87 2.55 -2.74
C ARG A 703 13.89 2.45 -3.93
N PHE A 704 14.07 3.27 -4.97
CA PHE A 704 13.18 3.31 -6.12
C PHE A 704 13.23 2.01 -6.96
N ALA A 705 14.42 1.42 -7.13
CA ALA A 705 14.57 0.10 -7.75
C ALA A 705 13.89 -1.01 -6.95
N TYR A 706 13.97 -0.98 -5.62
CA TYR A 706 13.20 -1.92 -4.80
C TYR A 706 11.69 -1.70 -4.91
N TYR A 707 11.19 -0.47 -4.78
CA TYR A 707 9.76 -0.22 -4.69
C TYR A 707 9.02 -0.30 -6.03
N LEU A 708 9.50 0.37 -7.08
CA LEU A 708 8.88 0.32 -8.40
C LEU A 708 9.32 -0.93 -9.19
N GLY A 709 10.61 -1.27 -9.15
CA GLY A 709 11.14 -2.44 -9.84
C GLY A 709 10.71 -3.76 -9.20
N ILE A 710 11.25 -4.07 -8.02
CA ILE A 710 11.11 -5.41 -7.40
C ILE A 710 9.71 -5.64 -6.80
N ASN A 711 9.25 -4.75 -5.92
CA ASN A 711 8.01 -4.93 -5.17
C ASN A 711 6.79 -4.79 -6.10
N ASN A 712 6.76 -3.73 -6.91
CA ASN A 712 5.66 -3.46 -7.83
C ASN A 712 5.73 -4.29 -9.12
N VAL A 713 6.58 -3.96 -10.09
CA VAL A 713 6.45 -4.52 -11.45
C VAL A 713 6.87 -5.98 -11.52
N LEU A 714 8.03 -6.35 -10.97
CA LEU A 714 8.43 -7.77 -10.88
C LEU A 714 7.44 -8.56 -10.00
N GLY A 715 6.90 -7.96 -8.94
CA GLY A 715 5.86 -8.60 -8.14
C GLY A 715 4.53 -8.81 -8.87
N LEU A 716 4.16 -7.90 -9.79
CA LEU A 716 2.99 -8.08 -10.65
C LEU A 716 3.21 -9.18 -11.69
N ILE A 717 4.41 -9.26 -12.28
CA ILE A 717 4.83 -10.39 -13.13
C ILE A 717 4.70 -11.71 -12.37
N GLY A 718 5.25 -11.79 -11.16
CA GLY A 718 5.13 -12.94 -10.28
C GLY A 718 3.69 -13.32 -9.93
N ALA A 719 2.80 -12.33 -9.77
CA ALA A 719 1.37 -12.57 -9.60
C ALA A 719 0.69 -13.17 -10.83
N PHE A 720 1.06 -12.74 -12.05
CA PHE A 720 0.57 -13.38 -13.28
C PHE A 720 1.07 -14.83 -13.40
N GLY A 721 2.36 -15.07 -13.11
CA GLY A 721 3.00 -16.38 -13.20
C GLY A 721 2.47 -17.41 -12.21
N SER A 722 2.50 -17.06 -10.92
CA SER A 722 2.05 -17.92 -9.81
C SER A 722 0.57 -18.28 -9.83
N GLN A 723 -0.23 -17.54 -10.61
CA GLN A 723 -1.66 -17.80 -10.85
C GLN A 723 -1.92 -18.34 -12.27
N GLN A 724 -0.86 -18.75 -12.98
CA GLN A 724 -0.86 -19.34 -14.32
C GLN A 724 -1.50 -18.47 -15.43
N LEU A 725 -1.68 -17.17 -15.19
CA LEU A 725 -2.37 -16.26 -16.10
C LEU A 725 -1.52 -15.98 -17.36
N ALA A 726 -0.20 -15.90 -17.21
CA ALA A 726 0.78 -15.80 -18.28
C ALA A 726 2.14 -16.38 -17.83
N ASP A 727 3.04 -16.68 -18.77
CA ASP A 727 4.45 -17.00 -18.46
C ASP A 727 5.19 -15.72 -18.03
N GLU A 728 5.88 -15.77 -16.89
CA GLU A 728 6.73 -14.65 -16.43
C GLU A 728 7.79 -14.28 -17.45
N ARG A 729 8.34 -15.24 -18.23
CA ARG A 729 9.35 -14.97 -19.25
C ARG A 729 8.84 -14.05 -20.36
N LEU A 730 7.57 -14.19 -20.75
CA LEU A 730 6.92 -13.30 -21.72
C LEU A 730 6.77 -11.88 -21.15
N LEU A 731 6.36 -11.76 -19.89
CA LEU A 731 6.16 -10.46 -19.26
C LEU A 731 7.49 -9.77 -18.89
N LEU A 732 8.53 -10.53 -18.52
CA LEU A 732 9.90 -10.02 -18.35
C LEU A 732 10.46 -9.50 -19.67
N ALA A 733 10.24 -10.20 -20.79
CA ALA A 733 10.63 -9.72 -22.11
C ALA A 733 9.87 -8.44 -22.52
N ALA A 734 8.56 -8.38 -22.24
CA ALA A 734 7.75 -7.18 -22.45
C ALA A 734 8.21 -6.00 -21.58
N PHE A 735 8.54 -6.23 -20.30
CA PHE A 735 9.03 -5.20 -19.39
C PHE A 735 10.42 -4.71 -19.82
N ARG A 736 11.34 -5.60 -20.20
CA ARG A 736 12.65 -5.21 -20.76
C ARG A 736 12.52 -4.34 -22.00
N ARG A 737 11.57 -4.66 -22.90
CA ARG A 737 11.28 -3.82 -24.07
C ARG A 737 10.81 -2.43 -23.65
N PHE A 738 9.82 -2.34 -22.76
CA PHE A 738 9.32 -1.08 -22.22
C PHE A 738 10.43 -0.25 -21.56
N LEU A 739 11.30 -0.87 -20.75
CA LEU A 739 12.44 -0.19 -20.12
C LEU A 739 13.45 0.31 -21.17
N GLY A 740 13.71 -0.46 -22.23
CA GLY A 740 14.54 -0.01 -23.35
C GLY A 740 13.94 1.19 -24.09
N GLU A 741 12.63 1.17 -24.35
CA GLU A 741 11.91 2.29 -24.96
C GLU A 741 11.86 3.52 -24.02
N CYS A 742 11.88 3.33 -22.69
CA CYS A 742 12.05 4.39 -21.70
C CYS A 742 13.50 4.89 -21.55
N ALA A 743 14.52 4.07 -21.84
CA ALA A 743 15.92 4.44 -21.68
C ALA A 743 16.52 5.12 -22.93
N THR A 744 16.20 4.59 -24.12
CA THR A 744 16.84 5.00 -25.39
C THR A 744 15.87 5.15 -26.56
N GLY A 745 14.56 4.98 -26.34
CA GLY A 745 13.54 5.17 -27.37
C GLY A 745 13.26 6.65 -27.72
N PRO A 746 12.43 6.92 -28.75
CA PRO A 746 12.09 8.28 -29.17
C PRO A 746 11.39 9.14 -28.10
N ALA A 747 10.83 8.50 -27.07
CA ALA A 747 10.22 9.12 -25.89
C ALA A 747 10.95 8.69 -24.60
N ALA A 748 12.29 8.66 -24.66
CA ALA A 748 13.14 8.33 -23.52
C ALA A 748 12.92 9.29 -22.35
N LEU A 749 12.99 8.75 -21.14
CA LEU A 749 12.83 9.46 -19.87
C LEU A 749 14.21 9.73 -19.25
N ARG A 750 14.31 10.80 -18.47
CA ARG A 750 15.57 11.17 -17.78
C ARG A 750 15.80 10.46 -16.44
N SER A 751 15.02 9.40 -16.16
CA SER A 751 15.20 8.57 -14.96
C SER A 751 16.37 7.60 -15.18
N PRO A 752 17.26 7.39 -14.21
CA PRO A 752 18.32 6.37 -14.31
C PRO A 752 17.77 4.94 -14.18
N LEU A 753 16.60 4.76 -13.56
CA LEU A 753 16.07 3.46 -13.17
C LEU A 753 15.89 2.46 -14.36
N PRO A 754 15.43 2.87 -15.56
CA PRO A 754 15.29 1.94 -16.68
C PRO A 754 16.62 1.36 -17.17
N ALA A 755 17.71 2.13 -17.15
CA ALA A 755 19.05 1.63 -17.46
C ALA A 755 19.57 0.72 -16.33
N GLN A 756 19.46 1.18 -15.08
CA GLN A 756 19.84 0.41 -13.88
C GLN A 756 19.19 -0.98 -13.84
N LEU A 757 17.89 -1.09 -14.15
CA LEU A 757 17.15 -2.36 -14.17
C LEU A 757 17.52 -3.28 -15.34
N LEU A 758 18.07 -2.76 -16.45
CA LEU A 758 18.51 -3.56 -17.59
C LEU A 758 19.98 -4.01 -17.46
N GLU A 759 20.84 -3.13 -16.95
CA GLU A 759 22.29 -3.30 -17.03
C GLU A 759 22.91 -3.92 -15.77
N THR A 760 22.34 -3.70 -14.58
CA THR A 760 22.88 -4.28 -13.34
C THR A 760 22.58 -5.78 -13.25
N PRO A 761 23.56 -6.67 -13.02
CA PRO A 761 23.33 -8.13 -12.95
C PRO A 761 22.61 -8.57 -11.67
N VAL A 762 22.63 -7.73 -10.64
CA VAL A 762 21.99 -7.96 -9.34
C VAL A 762 21.21 -6.72 -8.91
N LEU A 763 20.19 -6.89 -8.07
CA LEU A 763 19.41 -5.80 -7.49
C LEU A 763 19.46 -5.86 -5.97
N ARG A 764 19.36 -4.69 -5.34
CA ARG A 764 19.27 -4.55 -3.88
C ARG A 764 17.80 -4.69 -3.47
N CYS A 765 17.49 -5.63 -2.58
CA CYS A 765 16.13 -5.95 -2.17
C CYS A 765 15.99 -5.85 -0.66
N LYS A 766 14.92 -5.19 -0.20
CA LYS A 766 14.56 -5.17 1.22
C LYS A 766 14.30 -6.59 1.72
N ALA A 767 14.90 -6.93 2.85
CA ALA A 767 14.84 -8.24 3.50
C ALA A 767 13.87 -8.15 4.68
N ASN A 768 12.60 -8.49 4.45
CA ASN A 768 11.54 -8.22 5.43
C ASN A 768 11.59 -9.16 6.64
N LEU A 769 12.13 -10.38 6.48
CA LEU A 769 12.32 -11.34 7.57
C LEU A 769 13.59 -11.02 8.39
N LEU A 770 14.72 -10.71 7.75
CA LEU A 770 15.93 -10.26 8.46
C LEU A 770 15.71 -8.92 9.19
N THR A 771 14.98 -7.97 8.57
CA THR A 771 14.59 -6.71 9.24
C THR A 771 13.77 -6.98 10.51
N ARG A 772 12.88 -7.98 10.49
CA ARG A 772 12.11 -8.39 11.67
C ARG A 772 13.01 -9.02 12.74
N LEU A 773 13.86 -9.96 12.34
CA LEU A 773 14.72 -10.72 13.27
C LEU A 773 15.77 -9.83 13.94
N HIS A 774 16.22 -8.77 13.27
CA HIS A 774 17.09 -7.74 13.86
C HIS A 774 16.33 -6.72 14.73
N GLY A 775 15.01 -6.89 14.92
CA GLY A 775 14.18 -6.05 15.80
C GLY A 775 13.97 -4.61 15.32
N LEU A 776 14.25 -4.30 14.04
CA LEU A 776 14.17 -2.94 13.51
C LEU A 776 12.72 -2.48 13.37
N ASP A 777 12.42 -1.24 13.82
CA ASP A 777 11.13 -0.57 13.63
C ASP A 777 11.31 0.52 12.57
N GLU A 778 10.78 0.31 11.36
CA GLU A 778 11.03 1.17 10.19
C GLU A 778 10.40 2.58 10.30
N LEU A 779 9.78 2.91 11.44
CA LEU A 779 9.40 4.27 11.82
C LEU A 779 10.60 5.10 12.34
N VAL A 780 11.68 4.46 12.82
CA VAL A 780 12.77 5.11 13.56
C VAL A 780 14.13 4.84 12.92
N GLY A 781 14.89 5.92 12.70
CA GLY A 781 16.23 5.90 12.11
C GLY A 781 16.31 6.65 10.79
N PRO A 782 17.49 6.71 10.16
CA PRO A 782 17.64 7.23 8.80
C PRO A 782 17.29 6.18 7.73
N VAL A 783 16.86 6.66 6.56
CA VAL A 783 16.26 5.88 5.46
C VAL A 783 17.22 4.85 4.86
N ASP A 784 18.52 5.03 5.04
CA ASP A 784 19.60 4.13 4.61
C ASP A 784 19.67 2.84 5.44
N THR A 785 19.39 2.93 6.75
CA THR A 785 19.73 1.91 7.77
C THR A 785 18.52 1.35 8.53
N GLN A 786 17.35 1.99 8.45
CA GLN A 786 16.09 1.55 9.08
C GLN A 786 15.56 0.18 8.58
N SER A 787 16.20 -0.50 7.64
CA SER A 787 15.82 -1.84 7.17
C SER A 787 17.03 -2.60 6.62
N VAL A 788 17.00 -3.93 6.73
CA VAL A 788 18.02 -4.80 6.11
C VAL A 788 17.75 -4.91 4.60
N TYR A 789 18.81 -4.81 3.79
CA TYR A 789 18.76 -5.03 2.34
C TYR A 789 19.77 -6.11 1.92
N VAL A 790 19.26 -7.17 1.28
CA VAL A 790 20.03 -8.24 0.63
C VAL A 790 20.27 -7.92 -0.85
N THR A 791 21.07 -8.73 -1.51
CA THR A 791 21.33 -8.65 -2.95
C THR A 791 20.72 -9.89 -3.62
N ILE A 792 19.93 -9.70 -4.68
CA ILE A 792 19.27 -10.76 -5.45
C ILE A 792 19.71 -10.72 -6.92
N ALA A 793 19.69 -11.86 -7.62
CA ALA A 793 19.88 -11.89 -9.06
C ALA A 793 18.82 -11.06 -9.80
N ASN A 794 19.20 -10.33 -10.86
CA ASN A 794 18.27 -9.52 -11.64
C ASN A 794 17.61 -10.36 -12.77
N PRO A 795 16.29 -10.67 -12.72
CA PRO A 795 15.62 -11.44 -13.78
C PRO A 795 15.43 -10.66 -15.09
N LEU A 796 15.75 -9.36 -15.11
CA LEU A 796 15.74 -8.52 -16.32
C LEU A 796 17.11 -8.49 -17.02
N HIS A 797 18.19 -8.86 -16.33
CA HIS A 797 19.52 -8.86 -16.94
C HIS A 797 19.67 -10.06 -17.89
N SER A 798 20.27 -9.82 -19.06
CA SER A 798 20.95 -10.88 -19.81
C SER A 798 22.43 -10.53 -19.86
N PRO A 799 23.35 -11.48 -19.60
CA PRO A 799 24.72 -11.29 -20.04
C PRO A 799 24.70 -11.05 -21.56
N ARG A 800 25.48 -10.06 -22.02
CA ARG A 800 25.73 -9.89 -23.46
C ARG A 800 26.63 -11.03 -23.90
N THR A 801 26.08 -11.92 -24.73
CA THR A 801 26.80 -12.95 -25.49
C THR A 801 27.52 -12.33 -26.69
#